data_AF-A0A6P3RL86-F1
#
_entry.id   AF-A0A6P3RL86-F1
#
_cell.length_a   1.000
_cell.length_b   1.000
_cell.length_c   1.000
_cell.angle_alpha   90.00
_cell.angle_beta   90.00
_cell.angle_gamma   90.00
#
_symmetry.space_group_name_H-M   'P 1'
#
loop_
_entity.id
_entity.type
_entity.pdbx_description
1 polymer ?
#
loop_
_entity_poly.entity_id
_entity_poly.type
_entity_poly.pdbx_seq_one_letter_code
_entity_poly.pdbx_strand_id
1 'polypeptide(L)'
;MRRAGPVHLNPGEVWTPEVRGLRTCAVMSPQKRVKNSETPKRTSRGSNSYQTNLLDWKLKEDDLSNSKSILKHGQNNPVEDYEHADDQAEDALQVAVRYFEKGPFKTSQSKDKTLEKHLKTVENVAWKNGLAPEEIDILLNVTLSGKFGSAVNARMLKCMIPATLISEDSVVKAVSWLCVGKCCSSTKVLFYRWLVAMFDFIDHKEKINLLYGFFFASLQDDTLCPYVCHFLYLLTKKENVKPFRVRKLLDLQAKMGKQPYLQALLSLYKFFIPTLISVSLPVKKKIFFKNSENLWKTAIFAVRQRNQGPSPEPLKLMLGPANVRPGKRKWNSPSLIPVLDSSSHSKEYGKKGMSLSDYLGRNRSFPVEQLKSFPQLLQNIHCLELPSQMGAVLNNSLLLHYINCVRDQSVLLRLYHWLSQTLQEECIWYKVNNYEHGKEFANFLDTVIRAECFLQEGFYSCEAFLYKSLPLWDGSCCRSQFLQLVCWIPISNFSEVKPVIFDHLTQLFFTSTIYFKCSVLECLKELLQNWLLWLSMDIHRKTVLDSPLETTFGGSMNSVSELIHYVGWLSTNAMRLESNSTFLLHFVLDFYEKVCDIYINYNIPLVVLFPPGIFYLALLSLDSSILNQLCYIMQRYRKNLTAAKKNELVLKTKSEFIFSSKTYQEYNHYLTAMVGCLWTSKPFQKGSYIDSEVFKKVGVAKYKKSLNLVHHPALLSYAVSFLLQERPEERTVNMSSIRGKKWNWYLDYLFSEGLQGLKLFIRSSIHRSSVP
;
A
#
# COMPACT_ATOMS: atom_id res chain seq x y z
N MET A 1 -21.31 -0.08 -9.90
CA MET A 1 -22.16 -1.06 -9.21
C MET A 1 -22.14 -0.61 -7.76
N ARG A 2 -23.29 -0.25 -7.19
CA ARG A 2 -23.53 -0.01 -5.75
C ARG A 2 -22.53 0.87 -4.98
N ARG A 3 -22.68 2.20 -5.09
CA ARG A 3 -22.38 3.08 -3.95
C ARG A 3 -23.41 2.81 -2.85
N ALA A 4 -22.94 2.63 -1.62
CA ALA A 4 -23.73 3.00 -0.46
C ALA A 4 -24.03 4.51 -0.59
N GLY A 5 -25.27 4.91 -0.31
CA GLY A 5 -25.66 6.32 -0.32
C GLY A 5 -24.80 7.15 0.65
N PRO A 6 -24.82 8.49 0.50
CA PRO A 6 -24.03 9.37 1.35
C PRO A 6 -24.45 9.18 2.80
N VAL A 7 -23.53 8.71 3.64
CA VAL A 7 -23.69 8.79 5.09
C VAL A 7 -23.45 10.26 5.44
N HIS A 8 -24.53 10.99 5.72
CA HIS A 8 -24.47 12.32 6.31
C HIS A 8 -23.64 12.27 7.59
N LEU A 9 -22.44 12.84 7.56
CA LEU A 9 -21.72 13.24 8.75
C LEU A 9 -22.30 14.60 9.20
N ASN A 10 -22.87 14.62 10.39
CA ASN A 10 -23.34 15.86 11.04
C ASN A 10 -22.19 16.89 11.14
N PRO A 11 -22.40 18.13 10.69
CA PRO A 11 -21.45 19.22 10.91
C PRO A 11 -21.66 19.79 12.31
N GLY A 12 -20.67 19.64 13.18
CA GLY A 12 -20.79 20.16 14.54
C GLY A 12 -19.53 19.92 15.35
N GLU A 13 -18.44 20.58 15.00
CA GLU A 13 -17.41 21.01 15.95
C GLU A 13 -16.55 22.09 15.27
N VAL A 14 -17.00 23.33 15.44
CA VAL A 14 -16.26 24.55 15.08
C VAL A 14 -15.04 24.64 15.99
N TRP A 15 -13.83 24.49 15.43
CA TRP A 15 -12.59 24.87 16.09
C TRP A 15 -12.08 26.16 15.45
N THR A 16 -12.28 27.27 16.15
CA THR A 16 -11.69 28.58 15.86
C THR A 16 -10.16 28.53 16.07
N PRO A 17 -9.33 28.95 15.10
CA PRO A 17 -7.91 29.15 15.34
C PRO A 17 -7.68 30.56 15.90
N GLU A 18 -7.09 30.64 17.10
CA GLU A 18 -6.55 31.89 17.64
C GLU A 18 -5.41 32.39 16.75
N VAL A 19 -5.62 33.57 16.17
CA VAL A 19 -4.63 34.41 15.54
C VAL A 19 -3.65 34.92 16.60
N ARG A 20 -2.36 34.68 16.44
CA ARG A 20 -1.33 35.49 17.12
C ARG A 20 -0.28 35.94 16.12
N GLY A 21 -0.10 37.25 16.09
CA GLY A 21 0.44 38.01 14.97
C GLY A 21 1.95 37.89 14.77
N LEU A 22 2.31 38.11 13.51
CA LEU A 22 3.63 38.36 12.98
C LEU A 22 4.37 39.48 13.74
N ARG A 23 5.68 39.29 13.96
CA ARG A 23 6.68 40.36 13.81
C ARG A 23 7.87 39.84 13.02
N THR A 24 8.16 40.61 11.97
CA THR A 24 9.28 40.56 11.03
C THR A 24 10.61 40.96 11.66
N CYS A 25 11.73 40.31 11.28
CA CYS A 25 12.86 40.94 10.56
C CYS A 25 14.11 40.03 10.45
N ALA A 26 14.52 39.85 9.18
CA ALA A 26 15.87 39.93 8.61
C ALA A 26 17.09 39.11 9.15
N VAL A 27 17.56 38.21 8.27
CA VAL A 27 18.93 38.00 7.73
C VAL A 27 20.16 38.15 8.65
N MET A 28 20.93 37.06 8.83
CA MET A 28 22.35 36.89 8.44
C MET A 28 22.99 35.69 9.19
N SER A 29 23.72 34.87 8.43
CA SER A 29 24.55 33.73 8.86
C SER A 29 25.99 34.16 9.27
N PRO A 30 26.95 33.25 9.51
CA PRO A 30 27.25 32.55 10.77
C PRO A 30 28.67 32.86 11.30
N GLN A 31 28.99 32.62 12.59
CA GLN A 31 30.41 32.49 13.01
C GLN A 31 30.64 31.75 14.33
N LYS A 32 31.71 30.93 14.31
CA LYS A 32 32.29 30.11 15.39
C LYS A 32 33.03 30.93 16.46
N ARG A 33 33.02 30.45 17.72
CA ARG A 33 34.13 30.36 18.74
C ARG A 33 33.49 30.15 20.13
N VAL A 34 33.66 29.04 20.86
CA VAL A 34 34.84 28.47 21.58
C VAL A 34 35.27 29.27 22.83
N LYS A 35 35.15 28.58 23.99
CA LYS A 35 35.75 28.73 25.36
C LYS A 35 34.69 28.96 26.46
N ASN A 36 34.48 27.99 27.37
CA ASN A 36 35.21 27.73 28.63
C ASN A 36 35.21 29.00 29.52
N SER A 37 34.73 29.03 30.76
CA SER A 37 35.06 28.15 31.89
C SER A 37 34.14 28.39 33.11
N GLU A 38 34.19 27.44 34.07
CA GLU A 38 34.15 27.63 35.54
C GLU A 38 32.83 27.88 36.31
N THR A 39 32.39 26.78 36.95
CA THR A 39 31.69 26.64 38.25
C THR A 39 32.35 27.44 39.41
N PRO A 40 31.68 27.80 40.54
CA PRO A 40 31.16 26.81 41.52
C PRO A 40 30.01 27.17 42.53
N LYS A 41 29.38 26.07 43.02
CA LYS A 41 28.89 25.73 44.40
C LYS A 41 27.77 26.55 45.07
N ARG A 42 26.61 25.92 45.34
CA ARG A 42 26.10 25.30 46.61
C ARG A 42 24.91 26.16 47.11
N THR A 43 23.75 25.73 47.63
CA THR A 43 23.22 24.55 48.36
C THR A 43 21.67 24.73 48.36
N SER A 44 20.79 23.72 48.28
CA SER A 44 20.31 22.96 49.45
C SER A 44 19.09 22.05 49.10
N ARG A 45 19.16 20.82 49.63
CA ARG A 45 18.13 19.87 50.14
C ARG A 45 16.72 19.74 49.52
N GLY A 46 16.35 18.47 49.24
CA GLY A 46 14.97 17.95 49.35
C GLY A 46 14.76 16.60 48.67
N SER A 47 14.80 15.49 49.42
CA SER A 47 14.65 14.08 48.99
C SER A 47 13.33 13.73 48.30
N ASN A 48 13.37 12.80 47.34
CA ASN A 48 12.77 11.45 47.47
C ASN A 48 13.11 10.58 46.24
N SER A 49 14.05 9.65 46.44
CA SER A 49 14.47 8.60 45.51
C SER A 49 13.70 7.31 45.78
N TYR A 50 13.21 6.63 44.75
CA TYR A 50 13.34 5.17 44.52
C TYR A 50 12.91 4.87 43.08
N GLN A 51 13.84 5.05 42.13
CA GLN A 51 13.81 4.41 40.82
C GLN A 51 14.68 3.15 40.92
N THR A 52 14.11 1.98 40.65
CA THR A 52 14.87 0.75 40.50
C THR A 52 15.37 0.62 39.06
N ASN A 53 16.70 0.57 38.96
CA ASN A 53 17.50 0.49 37.75
C ASN A 53 17.25 -0.80 36.97
N LEU A 54 17.13 -0.66 35.64
CA LEU A 54 16.98 -1.72 34.66
C LEU A 54 18.26 -1.80 33.81
N LEU A 55 19.42 -1.93 34.46
CA LEU A 55 20.74 -1.98 33.79
C LEU A 55 21.75 -2.98 34.36
N ASP A 56 21.36 -3.85 35.29
CA ASP A 56 22.19 -4.99 35.67
C ASP A 56 21.72 -6.22 34.89
N TRP A 57 22.42 -6.53 33.79
CA TRP A 57 22.68 -7.88 33.22
C TRP A 57 23.16 -7.84 31.75
N LYS A 58 24.09 -6.94 31.44
CA LYS A 58 25.08 -7.21 30.39
C LYS A 58 26.30 -7.81 31.06
N LEU A 59 26.42 -9.14 31.06
CA LEU A 59 27.62 -9.85 31.46
C LEU A 59 28.22 -10.59 30.26
N LYS A 60 29.37 -10.07 29.83
CA LYS A 60 30.58 -10.78 29.39
C LYS A 60 30.55 -11.53 28.06
N GLU A 61 30.66 -10.77 26.98
CA GLU A 61 31.56 -11.11 25.86
C GLU A 61 32.84 -10.33 26.11
N ASP A 62 33.89 -11.01 26.55
CA ASP A 62 35.31 -10.59 26.49
C ASP A 62 36.08 -11.55 27.40
N ASP A 63 36.57 -12.64 26.82
CA ASP A 63 37.73 -13.42 27.29
C ASP A 63 37.90 -14.61 26.35
N LEU A 64 38.69 -14.43 25.27
CA LEU A 64 39.51 -15.45 24.60
C LEU A 64 40.19 -14.84 23.37
N SER A 65 41.13 -13.91 23.60
CA SER A 65 42.11 -13.51 22.60
C SER A 65 43.47 -13.33 23.26
N ASN A 66 44.26 -14.40 23.39
CA ASN A 66 45.72 -14.33 23.34
C ASN A 66 46.36 -15.73 23.31
N SER A 67 46.84 -16.12 22.13
CA SER A 67 48.18 -16.72 21.96
C SER A 67 48.46 -16.99 20.46
N LYS A 68 49.32 -16.16 19.86
CA LYS A 68 50.29 -16.56 18.83
C LYS A 68 51.49 -17.14 19.60
N SER A 69 52.28 -18.13 19.19
CA SER A 69 52.63 -18.74 17.91
C SER A 69 53.50 -19.97 18.19
N ILE A 70 53.54 -20.98 17.31
CA ILE A 70 54.75 -21.58 16.71
C ILE A 70 54.32 -22.63 15.67
N LEU A 71 54.81 -22.46 14.44
CA LEU A 71 54.69 -23.34 13.29
C LEU A 71 55.56 -24.59 13.44
N LYS A 72 55.07 -25.75 12.97
CA LYS A 72 55.83 -26.66 12.09
C LYS A 72 54.89 -27.62 11.34
N HIS A 73 55.19 -27.78 10.06
CA HIS A 73 54.50 -28.56 9.04
C HIS A 73 54.36 -30.06 9.35
N GLY A 74 53.27 -30.65 8.86
CA GLY A 74 53.14 -32.07 8.56
C GLY A 74 51.75 -32.35 7.96
N GLN A 75 51.71 -32.62 6.65
CA GLN A 75 50.51 -33.03 5.92
C GLN A 75 49.86 -34.27 6.56
N ASN A 76 48.53 -34.30 6.62
CA ASN A 76 47.65 -35.40 6.18
C ASN A 76 46.19 -35.06 6.50
N ASN A 77 45.30 -35.23 5.52
CA ASN A 77 43.84 -35.16 5.68
C ASN A 77 43.36 -36.17 6.75
N PRO A 78 42.22 -35.93 7.42
CA PRO A 78 41.00 -36.54 6.89
C PRO A 78 39.74 -35.67 7.00
N VAL A 79 38.83 -36.01 6.10
CA VAL A 79 37.39 -35.75 6.11
C VAL A 79 36.77 -36.64 7.22
N GLU A 80 35.65 -36.21 7.81
CA GLU A 80 34.83 -36.89 8.87
C GLU A 80 35.18 -36.52 10.32
N ASP A 81 34.48 -35.52 10.90
CA ASP A 81 34.32 -35.35 12.35
C ASP A 81 33.23 -34.31 12.72
N TYR A 82 32.05 -34.38 12.08
CA TYR A 82 30.91 -33.50 12.41
C TYR A 82 29.70 -34.21 13.04
N GLU A 83 29.69 -35.55 13.16
CA GLU A 83 28.51 -36.27 13.68
C GLU A 83 28.60 -36.64 15.17
N HIS A 84 29.79 -36.80 15.75
CA HIS A 84 29.92 -37.31 17.13
C HIS A 84 29.65 -36.32 18.28
N ALA A 85 29.53 -35.02 18.02
CA ALA A 85 29.32 -34.02 19.07
C ALA A 85 27.84 -33.78 19.43
N ASP A 86 26.92 -34.00 18.49
CA ASP A 86 25.47 -33.81 18.71
C ASP A 86 24.88 -34.97 19.52
N ASP A 87 25.32 -36.20 19.27
CA ASP A 87 24.87 -37.42 19.98
C ASP A 87 25.13 -37.34 21.50
N GLN A 88 26.29 -36.80 21.92
CA GLN A 88 26.62 -36.65 23.34
C GLN A 88 25.75 -35.61 24.07
N ALA A 89 25.27 -34.59 23.34
CA ALA A 89 24.43 -33.53 23.89
C ALA A 89 22.96 -33.99 24.07
N GLU A 90 22.45 -34.79 23.13
CA GLU A 90 21.13 -35.43 23.23
C GLU A 90 21.08 -36.45 24.39
N ASP A 91 22.13 -37.27 24.55
CA ASP A 91 22.24 -38.21 25.67
C ASP A 91 22.24 -37.51 27.03
N ALA A 92 22.95 -36.38 27.16
CA ALA A 92 23.00 -35.59 28.38
C ALA A 92 21.65 -34.94 28.74
N LEU A 93 20.87 -34.53 27.73
CA LEU A 93 19.53 -33.96 27.89
C LEU A 93 18.53 -35.01 28.39
N GLN A 94 18.53 -36.21 27.79
CA GLN A 94 17.64 -37.30 28.21
C GLN A 94 17.90 -37.72 29.67
N VAL A 95 19.18 -37.75 30.09
CA VAL A 95 19.56 -38.02 31.49
C VAL A 95 19.03 -36.94 32.43
N ALA A 96 19.10 -35.67 32.03
CA ALA A 96 18.57 -34.55 32.82
C ALA A 96 17.03 -34.59 32.93
N VAL A 97 16.32 -34.86 31.83
CA VAL A 97 14.85 -34.96 31.82
C VAL A 97 14.36 -36.14 32.67
N ARG A 98 15.01 -37.32 32.58
CA ARG A 98 14.70 -38.48 33.44
C ARG A 98 14.95 -38.22 34.93
N TYR A 99 15.95 -37.41 35.27
CA TYR A 99 16.19 -36.98 36.66
C TYR A 99 15.01 -36.16 37.21
N PHE A 100 14.47 -35.25 36.40
CA PHE A 100 13.32 -34.43 36.79
C PHE A 100 12.01 -35.22 36.90
N GLU A 101 11.83 -36.25 36.05
CA GLU A 101 10.66 -37.13 36.07
C GLU A 101 10.59 -38.00 37.34
N LYS A 102 11.70 -38.65 37.71
CA LYS A 102 11.77 -39.56 38.88
C LYS A 102 11.68 -38.83 40.23
N GLY A 103 11.98 -37.53 40.27
CA GLY A 103 11.92 -36.69 41.47
C GLY A 103 13.02 -37.00 42.50
N PRO A 104 13.32 -36.09 43.43
CA PRO A 104 14.40 -36.30 44.38
C PRO A 104 14.04 -37.39 45.41
N PHE A 105 14.76 -38.52 45.39
CA PHE A 105 14.73 -39.52 46.47
C PHE A 105 15.29 -38.92 47.77
N LYS A 106 14.45 -38.45 48.71
CA LYS A 106 14.74 -38.02 50.12
C LYS A 106 16.10 -37.34 50.43
N THR A 107 16.05 -36.06 50.80
CA THR A 107 17.00 -35.28 51.65
C THR A 107 18.50 -35.69 51.71
N SER A 108 19.36 -34.93 51.02
CA SER A 108 20.77 -34.67 51.42
C SER A 108 21.32 -33.43 50.70
N GLN A 109 22.14 -32.63 51.38
CA GLN A 109 22.62 -31.31 50.94
C GLN A 109 23.58 -31.31 49.72
N SER A 110 23.96 -32.48 49.17
CA SER A 110 24.77 -32.55 47.94
C SER A 110 23.96 -32.35 46.65
N LYS A 111 22.62 -32.29 46.76
CA LYS A 111 21.68 -32.25 45.63
C LYS A 111 21.58 -30.92 44.89
N ASP A 112 21.97 -29.81 45.51
CA ASP A 112 21.88 -28.50 44.83
C ASP A 112 22.88 -28.38 43.68
N LYS A 113 24.06 -29.01 43.78
CA LYS A 113 25.05 -29.00 42.70
C LYS A 113 24.64 -29.87 41.51
N THR A 114 24.04 -31.04 41.77
CA THR A 114 23.55 -31.93 40.70
C THR A 114 22.28 -31.38 40.05
N LEU A 115 21.35 -30.85 40.85
CA LEU A 115 20.15 -30.16 40.37
C LEU A 115 20.52 -28.95 39.49
N GLU A 116 21.43 -28.09 39.94
CA GLU A 116 21.89 -26.93 39.17
C GLU A 116 22.65 -27.35 37.90
N LYS A 117 23.42 -28.45 37.93
CA LYS A 117 24.08 -28.99 36.72
C LYS A 117 23.06 -29.46 35.68
N HIS A 118 22.05 -30.25 36.08
CA HIS A 118 21.01 -30.70 35.17
C HIS A 118 20.14 -29.54 34.67
N LEU A 119 19.85 -28.57 35.52
CA LEU A 119 19.07 -27.39 35.14
C LEU A 119 19.83 -26.49 34.15
N LYS A 120 21.14 -26.28 34.35
CA LYS A 120 22.00 -25.60 33.37
C LYS A 120 22.12 -26.36 32.05
N THR A 121 22.11 -27.68 32.10
CA THR A 121 22.14 -28.52 30.88
C THR A 121 20.85 -28.33 30.08
N VAL A 122 19.68 -28.39 30.73
CA VAL A 122 18.38 -28.12 30.10
C VAL A 122 18.28 -26.66 29.61
N GLU A 123 18.74 -25.69 30.39
CA GLU A 123 18.83 -24.28 29.98
C GLU A 123 19.65 -24.13 28.69
N ASN A 124 20.87 -24.68 28.66
CA ASN A 124 21.77 -24.56 27.52
C ASN A 124 21.19 -25.19 26.25
N VAL A 125 20.58 -26.38 26.37
CA VAL A 125 19.98 -27.04 25.21
C VAL A 125 18.73 -26.31 24.73
N ALA A 126 17.85 -25.88 25.63
CA ALA A 126 16.65 -25.12 25.29
C ALA A 126 16.97 -23.80 24.56
N TRP A 127 18.03 -23.10 24.96
CA TRP A 127 18.46 -21.85 24.33
C TRP A 127 19.22 -22.06 23.00
N LYS A 128 19.87 -23.22 22.82
CA LYS A 128 20.62 -23.55 21.60
C LYS A 128 19.73 -24.14 20.51
N ASN A 129 19.05 -25.24 20.83
CA ASN A 129 18.34 -26.11 19.88
C ASN A 129 16.82 -26.15 20.13
N GLY A 130 16.33 -25.61 21.26
CA GLY A 130 14.94 -25.77 21.66
C GLY A 130 14.66 -27.17 22.21
N LEU A 131 13.46 -27.37 22.76
CA LEU A 131 13.04 -28.64 23.36
C LEU A 131 12.05 -29.39 22.45
N ALA A 132 12.16 -30.71 22.43
CA ALA A 132 11.25 -31.60 21.74
C ALA A 132 9.87 -31.66 22.44
N PRO A 133 8.77 -32.02 21.73
CA PRO A 133 7.44 -32.11 22.32
C PRO A 133 7.35 -33.04 23.53
N GLU A 134 8.08 -34.16 23.50
CA GLU A 134 8.11 -35.16 24.57
C GLU A 134 8.77 -34.61 25.84
N GLU A 135 9.86 -33.85 25.68
CA GLU A 135 10.60 -33.21 26.76
C GLU A 135 9.77 -32.09 27.39
N ILE A 136 9.04 -31.34 26.57
CA ILE A 136 8.10 -30.32 27.04
C ILE A 136 6.98 -30.98 27.86
N ASP A 137 6.40 -32.11 27.44
CA ASP A 137 5.38 -32.82 28.22
C ASP A 137 5.86 -33.15 29.63
N ILE A 138 7.06 -33.73 29.74
CA ILE A 138 7.65 -34.16 31.02
C ILE A 138 7.97 -32.93 31.88
N LEU A 139 8.67 -31.94 31.34
CA LEU A 139 9.11 -30.76 32.10
C LEU A 139 7.91 -29.90 32.54
N LEU A 140 6.88 -29.79 31.72
CA LEU A 140 5.65 -29.04 32.02
C LEU A 140 4.87 -29.69 33.17
N ASN A 141 4.74 -31.02 33.14
CA ASN A 141 4.14 -31.79 34.23
C ASN A 141 4.94 -31.67 35.53
N VAL A 142 6.27 -31.76 35.46
CA VAL A 142 7.13 -31.62 36.64
C VAL A 142 7.03 -30.22 37.24
N THR A 143 7.07 -29.18 36.40
CA THR A 143 7.07 -27.78 36.85
C THR A 143 5.75 -27.40 37.52
N LEU A 144 4.62 -27.92 37.01
CA LEU A 144 3.30 -27.63 37.57
C LEU A 144 2.90 -28.59 38.69
N SER A 145 3.53 -29.76 38.82
CA SER A 145 3.26 -30.68 39.94
C SER A 145 3.65 -30.11 41.32
N GLY A 146 4.44 -29.04 41.37
CA GLY A 146 4.86 -28.39 42.60
C GLY A 146 5.94 -29.15 43.38
N LYS A 147 6.59 -30.15 42.76
CA LYS A 147 7.65 -30.98 43.38
C LYS A 147 8.93 -30.19 43.72
N PHE A 148 9.18 -29.07 43.05
CA PHE A 148 10.37 -28.22 43.23
C PHE A 148 9.99 -26.82 43.71
N GLY A 149 10.97 -26.08 44.25
CA GLY A 149 10.78 -24.72 44.74
C GLY A 149 10.39 -23.73 43.63
N SER A 150 9.72 -22.63 44.01
CA SER A 150 9.19 -21.63 43.07
C SER A 150 10.23 -21.02 42.13
N ALA A 151 11.47 -20.83 42.60
CA ALA A 151 12.57 -20.31 41.80
C ALA A 151 13.01 -21.29 40.69
N VAL A 152 13.04 -22.59 41.00
CA VAL A 152 13.38 -23.66 40.05
C VAL A 152 12.28 -23.81 39.00
N ASN A 153 11.01 -23.83 39.42
CA ASN A 153 9.86 -23.89 38.52
C ASN A 153 9.80 -22.68 37.58
N ALA A 154 10.12 -21.49 38.09
CA ALA A 154 10.15 -20.28 37.27
C ALA A 154 11.29 -20.29 36.24
N ARG A 155 12.45 -20.88 36.57
CA ARG A 155 13.54 -21.08 35.60
C ARG A 155 13.15 -22.09 34.53
N MET A 156 12.62 -23.25 34.93
CA MET A 156 12.16 -24.28 34.00
C MET A 156 11.13 -23.76 33.00
N LEU A 157 10.09 -23.03 33.45
CA LEU A 157 9.08 -22.43 32.56
C LEU A 157 9.66 -21.40 31.59
N LYS A 158 10.71 -20.67 31.98
CA LYS A 158 11.39 -19.73 31.07
C LYS A 158 12.15 -20.46 29.97
N CYS A 159 12.64 -21.66 30.24
CA CYS A 159 13.38 -22.50 29.30
C CYS A 159 12.49 -23.34 28.38
N MET A 160 11.17 -23.34 28.58
CA MET A 160 10.24 -24.07 27.72
C MET A 160 10.08 -23.38 26.36
N ILE A 161 11.09 -23.53 25.50
CA ILE A 161 11.13 -23.01 24.12
C ILE A 161 10.95 -24.20 23.17
N PRO A 162 9.87 -24.26 22.38
CA PRO A 162 9.64 -25.39 21.49
C PRO A 162 10.59 -25.38 20.30
N ALA A 163 11.14 -26.54 19.97
CA ALA A 163 11.87 -26.77 18.71
C ALA A 163 10.91 -26.94 17.52
N THR A 164 9.74 -27.57 17.73
CA THR A 164 8.74 -27.87 16.70
C THR A 164 7.32 -27.43 17.11
N LEU A 165 6.46 -28.36 17.53
CA LEU A 165 5.08 -28.13 17.97
C LEU A 165 4.89 -28.67 19.40
N ILE A 166 3.94 -28.12 20.13
CA ILE A 166 3.56 -28.56 21.47
C ILE A 166 2.28 -29.38 21.37
N SER A 167 2.30 -30.61 21.88
CA SER A 167 1.11 -31.46 21.91
C SER A 167 -0.01 -30.85 22.76
N GLU A 168 -1.25 -30.91 22.26
CA GLU A 168 -2.44 -30.47 23.01
C GLU A 168 -2.56 -31.19 24.35
N ASP A 169 -2.29 -32.50 24.37
CA ASP A 169 -2.43 -33.33 25.56
C ASP A 169 -1.49 -32.88 26.68
N SER A 170 -0.32 -32.35 26.34
CA SER A 170 0.62 -31.78 27.31
C SER A 170 0.03 -30.57 28.02
N VAL A 171 -0.62 -29.67 27.28
CA VAL A 171 -1.27 -28.49 27.84
C VAL A 171 -2.46 -28.89 28.71
N VAL A 172 -3.25 -29.89 28.30
CA VAL A 172 -4.37 -30.42 29.10
C VAL A 172 -3.89 -31.03 30.41
N LYS A 173 -2.83 -31.84 30.38
CA LYS A 173 -2.20 -32.39 31.60
C LYS A 173 -1.69 -31.27 32.51
N ALA A 174 -1.05 -30.24 31.95
CA ALA A 174 -0.65 -29.04 32.70
C ALA A 174 -1.81 -28.36 33.41
N VAL A 175 -2.90 -28.13 32.68
CA VAL A 175 -4.10 -27.48 33.21
C VAL A 175 -4.71 -28.34 34.32
N SER A 176 -4.66 -29.67 34.22
CA SER A 176 -5.10 -30.57 35.28
C SER A 176 -4.35 -30.35 36.60
N TRP A 177 -3.04 -30.07 36.56
CA TRP A 177 -2.24 -29.74 37.75
C TRP A 177 -2.63 -28.41 38.40
N LEU A 178 -3.11 -27.44 37.61
CA LEU A 178 -3.65 -26.19 38.15
C LEU A 178 -4.91 -26.43 39.00
N CYS A 179 -5.71 -27.43 38.65
CA CYS A 179 -6.90 -27.83 39.42
C CYS A 179 -6.55 -28.47 40.77
N VAL A 180 -5.39 -29.10 40.90
CA VAL A 180 -4.93 -29.76 42.13
C VAL A 180 -4.52 -28.74 43.21
N GLY A 181 -4.35 -27.46 42.86
CA GLY A 181 -4.14 -26.37 43.82
C GLY A 181 -2.73 -26.31 44.46
N LYS A 182 -1.80 -27.20 44.08
CA LYS A 182 -0.44 -27.27 44.63
C LYS A 182 0.54 -26.22 44.09
N CYS A 183 0.23 -25.56 42.96
CA CYS A 183 1.11 -24.54 42.37
C CYS A 183 1.00 -23.20 43.11
N CYS A 184 2.13 -22.52 43.36
CA CYS A 184 2.11 -21.16 43.87
C CYS A 184 1.60 -20.14 42.83
N SER A 185 1.03 -19.02 43.29
CA SER A 185 0.42 -18.00 42.42
C SER A 185 1.39 -17.41 41.38
N SER A 186 2.67 -17.25 41.74
CA SER A 186 3.69 -16.76 40.81
C SER A 186 3.97 -17.73 39.65
N THR A 187 3.93 -19.04 39.91
CA THR A 187 4.08 -20.07 38.86
C THR A 187 2.85 -20.09 37.95
N LYS A 188 1.64 -19.91 38.51
CA LYS A 188 0.41 -19.81 37.72
C LYS A 188 0.45 -18.61 36.77
N VAL A 189 0.84 -17.44 37.25
CA VAL A 189 1.01 -16.22 36.42
C VAL A 189 2.01 -16.48 35.28
N LEU A 190 3.15 -17.08 35.59
CA LEU A 190 4.19 -17.37 34.61
C LEU A 190 3.73 -18.39 33.57
N PHE A 191 2.98 -19.41 33.98
CA PHE A 191 2.39 -20.39 33.09
C PHE A 191 1.37 -19.76 32.13
N TYR A 192 0.48 -18.88 32.61
CA TYR A 192 -0.45 -18.18 31.72
C TYR A 192 0.27 -17.23 30.74
N ARG A 193 1.36 -16.57 31.18
CA ARG A 193 2.23 -15.78 30.28
C ARG A 193 2.88 -16.65 29.21
N TRP A 194 3.37 -17.83 29.61
CA TRP A 194 3.95 -18.81 28.71
C TRP A 194 2.92 -19.34 27.71
N LEU A 195 1.71 -19.70 28.16
CA LEU A 195 0.62 -20.15 27.30
C LEU A 195 0.23 -19.12 26.24
N VAL A 196 0.17 -17.84 26.62
CA VAL A 196 -0.09 -16.74 25.67
C VAL A 196 1.05 -16.63 24.65
N ALA A 197 2.31 -16.77 25.08
CA ALA A 197 3.47 -16.69 24.20
C ALA A 197 3.59 -17.90 23.26
N MET A 198 3.17 -19.08 23.70
CA MET A 198 3.26 -20.34 22.96
C MET A 198 1.97 -20.73 22.25
N PHE A 199 0.93 -19.88 22.27
CA PHE A 199 -0.39 -20.19 21.71
C PHE A 199 -0.34 -20.62 20.24
N ASP A 200 0.57 -20.05 19.45
CA ASP A 200 0.73 -20.38 18.02
C ASP A 200 1.42 -21.73 17.79
N PHE A 201 2.11 -22.27 18.78
CA PHE A 201 2.86 -23.53 18.71
C PHE A 201 2.08 -24.74 19.24
N ILE A 202 0.92 -24.52 19.86
CA ILE A 202 0.07 -25.60 20.35
C ILE A 202 -0.63 -26.25 19.15
N ASP A 203 -0.37 -27.55 18.98
CA ASP A 203 -1.03 -28.40 18.01
C ASP A 203 -2.51 -28.58 18.37
N HIS A 204 -3.37 -28.79 17.37
CA HIS A 204 -4.84 -29.06 17.49
C HIS A 204 -5.52 -28.45 18.74
N LYS A 205 -6.20 -27.30 18.66
CA LYS A 205 -6.72 -26.56 19.85
C LYS A 205 -8.11 -26.98 20.34
N GLU A 206 -8.58 -28.18 20.04
CA GLU A 206 -9.98 -28.59 20.27
C GLU A 206 -10.30 -28.89 21.74
N LYS A 207 -9.51 -29.75 22.40
CA LYS A 207 -9.63 -30.04 23.84
C LYS A 207 -9.40 -28.80 24.70
N ILE A 208 -8.49 -27.90 24.31
CA ILE A 208 -8.27 -26.62 25.01
C ILE A 208 -9.51 -25.72 24.90
N ASN A 209 -10.18 -25.71 23.74
CA ASN A 209 -11.45 -25.00 23.58
C ASN A 209 -12.56 -25.59 24.46
N LEU A 210 -12.60 -26.91 24.69
CA LEU A 210 -13.54 -27.51 25.64
C LEU A 210 -13.30 -27.01 27.09
N LEU A 211 -12.04 -26.71 27.43
CA LEU A 211 -11.65 -26.14 28.72
C LEU A 211 -11.92 -24.63 28.85
N TYR A 212 -12.56 -23.99 27.86
CA TYR A 212 -12.89 -22.55 27.91
C TYR A 212 -13.61 -22.15 29.20
N GLY A 213 -14.53 -23.00 29.69
CA GLY A 213 -15.24 -22.77 30.96
C GLY A 213 -14.31 -22.68 32.17
N PHE A 214 -13.25 -23.48 32.21
CA PHE A 214 -12.26 -23.50 33.28
C PHE A 214 -11.42 -22.21 33.28
N PHE A 215 -10.91 -21.82 32.11
CA PHE A 215 -10.17 -20.56 31.97
C PHE A 215 -11.05 -19.35 32.32
N PHE A 216 -12.33 -19.40 31.95
CA PHE A 216 -13.29 -18.36 32.31
C PHE A 216 -13.58 -18.30 33.81
N ALA A 217 -13.52 -19.42 34.54
CA ALA A 217 -13.63 -19.43 35.99
C ALA A 217 -12.40 -18.79 36.67
N SER A 218 -11.22 -18.93 36.06
CA SER A 218 -9.96 -18.37 36.56
C SER A 218 -9.90 -16.83 36.51
N LEU A 219 -10.86 -16.16 35.85
CA LEU A 219 -11.00 -14.69 35.86
C LEU A 219 -11.33 -14.09 37.23
N GLN A 220 -11.71 -14.91 38.21
CA GLN A 220 -11.97 -14.46 39.58
C GLN A 220 -10.69 -14.09 40.34
N ASP A 221 -9.51 -14.53 39.88
CA ASP A 221 -8.23 -14.19 40.50
C ASP A 221 -7.67 -12.90 39.86
N ASP A 222 -7.63 -11.82 40.64
CA ASP A 222 -7.17 -10.49 40.24
C ASP A 222 -5.76 -10.51 39.62
N THR A 223 -4.88 -11.41 40.10
CA THR A 223 -3.48 -11.48 39.65
C THR A 223 -3.34 -12.17 38.30
N LEU A 224 -4.23 -13.12 38.00
CA LEU A 224 -4.26 -13.89 36.75
C LEU A 224 -5.11 -13.22 35.68
N CYS A 225 -6.10 -12.44 36.09
CA CYS A 225 -7.08 -11.76 35.24
C CYS A 225 -6.49 -11.14 33.94
N PRO A 226 -5.41 -10.34 33.94
CA PRO A 226 -4.88 -9.77 32.71
C PRO A 226 -4.34 -10.80 31.70
N TYR A 227 -3.72 -11.89 32.17
CA TYR A 227 -3.16 -12.94 31.29
C TYR A 227 -4.24 -13.92 30.85
N VAL A 228 -5.17 -14.26 31.75
CA VAL A 228 -6.33 -15.10 31.43
C VAL A 228 -7.24 -14.39 30.43
N CYS A 229 -7.47 -13.08 30.58
CA CYS A 229 -8.21 -12.29 29.58
C CYS A 229 -7.53 -12.30 28.21
N HIS A 230 -6.20 -12.20 28.16
CA HIS A 230 -5.46 -12.26 26.91
C HIS A 230 -5.55 -13.65 26.28
N PHE A 231 -5.41 -14.71 27.07
CA PHE A 231 -5.55 -16.09 26.59
C PHE A 231 -6.98 -16.38 26.10
N LEU A 232 -8.00 -15.98 26.86
CA LEU A 232 -9.40 -16.10 26.46
C LEU A 232 -9.68 -15.29 25.20
N TYR A 233 -9.09 -14.11 25.04
CA TYR A 233 -9.22 -13.32 23.82
C TYR A 233 -8.73 -14.09 22.58
N LEU A 234 -7.61 -14.82 22.70
CA LEU A 234 -7.10 -15.69 21.64
C LEU A 234 -7.95 -16.96 21.42
N LEU A 235 -8.56 -17.50 22.48
CA LEU A 235 -9.35 -18.74 22.45
C LEU A 235 -10.83 -18.53 22.09
N THR A 236 -11.36 -17.32 22.16
CA THR A 236 -12.80 -17.07 22.00
C THR A 236 -13.27 -17.34 20.57
N LYS A 237 -14.16 -18.32 20.42
CA LYS A 237 -14.97 -18.55 19.22
C LYS A 237 -16.40 -18.04 19.42
N LYS A 238 -17.17 -17.92 18.33
CA LYS A 238 -18.58 -17.48 18.38
C LYS A 238 -19.44 -18.32 19.34
N GLU A 239 -19.17 -19.63 19.42
CA GLU A 239 -19.87 -20.56 20.32
C GLU A 239 -19.64 -20.28 21.82
N ASN A 240 -18.50 -19.66 22.16
CA ASN A 240 -18.11 -19.38 23.54
C ASN A 240 -18.84 -18.14 24.12
N VAL A 241 -19.45 -17.32 23.27
CA VAL A 241 -20.17 -16.11 23.68
C VAL A 241 -21.58 -16.49 24.12
N LYS A 242 -21.76 -16.61 25.44
CA LYS A 242 -23.05 -16.95 26.07
C LYS A 242 -23.52 -15.83 27.01
N PRO A 243 -24.84 -15.61 27.17
CA PRO A 243 -25.37 -14.51 27.99
C PRO A 243 -24.86 -14.50 29.44
N PHE A 244 -24.74 -15.68 30.08
CA PHE A 244 -24.24 -15.76 31.46
C PHE A 244 -22.77 -15.34 31.61
N ARG A 245 -21.93 -15.56 30.57
CA ARG A 245 -20.53 -15.11 30.55
C ARG A 245 -20.44 -13.60 30.35
N VAL A 246 -21.31 -13.03 29.51
CA VAL A 246 -21.41 -11.57 29.34
C VAL A 246 -21.76 -10.90 30.66
N ARG A 247 -22.78 -11.40 31.37
CA ARG A 247 -23.17 -10.88 32.70
C ARG A 247 -22.00 -10.92 33.67
N LYS A 248 -21.32 -12.06 33.80
CA LYS A 248 -20.16 -12.21 34.68
C LYS A 248 -19.00 -11.28 34.31
N LEU A 249 -18.76 -11.00 33.03
CA LEU A 249 -17.74 -10.03 32.60
C LEU A 249 -18.12 -8.58 32.94
N LEU A 250 -19.40 -8.22 32.81
CA LEU A 250 -19.91 -6.91 33.22
C LEU A 250 -19.85 -6.74 34.74
N ASP A 251 -20.14 -7.79 35.52
CA ASP A 251 -19.99 -7.78 36.97
C ASP A 251 -18.52 -7.60 37.39
N LEU A 252 -17.58 -8.27 36.70
CA LEU A 252 -16.14 -8.09 36.92
C LEU A 252 -15.69 -6.67 36.55
N GLN A 253 -16.20 -6.10 35.46
CA GLN A 253 -15.94 -4.71 35.08
C GLN A 253 -16.49 -3.72 36.11
N ALA A 254 -17.66 -4.00 36.69
CA ALA A 254 -18.23 -3.18 37.76
C ALA A 254 -17.37 -3.22 39.03
N LYS A 255 -16.78 -4.37 39.36
CA LYS A 255 -15.90 -4.54 40.53
C LYS A 255 -14.49 -3.93 40.33
N MET A 256 -13.88 -4.13 39.16
CA MET A 256 -12.47 -3.77 38.90
C MET A 256 -12.29 -2.45 38.13
N GLY A 257 -13.38 -1.84 37.67
CA GLY A 257 -13.37 -0.67 36.79
C GLY A 257 -13.12 -0.99 35.32
N LYS A 258 -12.98 0.06 34.49
CA LYS A 258 -12.75 -0.03 33.03
C LYS A 258 -11.31 -0.44 32.70
N GLN A 259 -10.96 -1.67 33.03
CA GLN A 259 -9.64 -2.24 32.76
C GLN A 259 -9.47 -2.60 31.27
N PRO A 260 -8.32 -2.34 30.65
CA PRO A 260 -8.13 -2.49 29.20
C PRO A 260 -8.26 -3.94 28.72
N TYR A 261 -7.81 -4.91 29.52
CA TYR A 261 -7.90 -6.34 29.19
C TYR A 261 -9.34 -6.88 29.21
N LEU A 262 -10.18 -6.41 30.13
CA LEU A 262 -11.61 -6.74 30.17
C LEU A 262 -12.38 -6.05 29.04
N GLN A 263 -12.02 -4.80 28.70
CA GLN A 263 -12.58 -4.10 27.54
C GLN A 263 -12.29 -4.86 26.23
N ALA A 264 -11.09 -5.43 26.10
CA ALA A 264 -10.71 -6.22 24.94
C ALA A 264 -11.66 -7.42 24.75
N LEU A 265 -11.88 -8.20 25.82
CA LEU A 265 -12.73 -9.39 25.77
C LEU A 265 -14.21 -9.03 25.56
N LEU A 266 -14.71 -7.97 26.21
CA LEU A 266 -16.07 -7.46 25.98
C LEU A 266 -16.27 -6.92 24.56
N SER A 267 -15.27 -6.26 23.99
CA SER A 267 -15.31 -5.79 22.60
C SER A 267 -15.35 -6.97 21.61
N LEU A 268 -14.60 -8.04 21.90
CA LEU A 268 -14.62 -9.27 21.12
C LEU A 268 -15.98 -9.99 21.22
N TYR A 269 -16.56 -10.06 22.43
CA TYR A 269 -17.89 -10.64 22.62
C TYR A 269 -18.97 -9.81 21.91
N LYS A 270 -18.87 -8.47 21.93
CA LYS A 270 -19.78 -7.56 21.21
C LYS A 270 -19.63 -7.70 19.70
N PHE A 271 -18.41 -7.96 19.23
CA PHE A 271 -18.14 -8.25 17.82
C PHE A 271 -18.83 -9.55 17.37
N PHE A 272 -18.77 -10.62 18.17
CA PHE A 272 -19.40 -11.90 17.82
C PHE A 272 -20.94 -11.88 17.94
N ILE A 273 -21.49 -11.26 18.98
CA ILE A 273 -22.94 -11.17 19.21
C ILE A 273 -23.30 -9.76 19.73
N PRO A 274 -23.55 -8.78 18.84
CA PRO A 274 -23.77 -7.38 19.21
C PRO A 274 -25.06 -7.16 20.00
N THR A 275 -26.05 -8.05 19.86
CA THR A 275 -27.34 -7.96 20.57
C THR A 275 -27.24 -8.21 22.08
N LEU A 276 -26.17 -8.87 22.54
CA LEU A 276 -25.99 -9.23 23.95
C LEU A 276 -25.31 -8.14 24.79
N ILE A 277 -24.69 -7.13 24.16
CA ILE A 277 -23.93 -6.08 24.86
C ILE A 277 -24.43 -4.71 24.40
N SER A 278 -25.39 -4.15 25.14
CA SER A 278 -25.97 -2.83 24.94
C SER A 278 -25.08 -1.67 25.45
N VAL A 279 -23.97 -1.97 26.13
CA VAL A 279 -23.06 -0.96 26.68
C VAL A 279 -22.24 -0.30 25.56
N SER A 280 -22.15 1.03 25.60
CA SER A 280 -21.28 1.83 24.74
C SER A 280 -19.81 1.63 25.13
N LEU A 281 -19.10 0.83 24.34
CA LEU A 281 -17.65 0.63 24.47
C LEU A 281 -16.93 1.76 23.72
N PRO A 282 -15.77 2.26 24.23
CA PRO A 282 -15.04 3.34 23.57
C PRO A 282 -14.59 2.94 22.17
N VAL A 283 -14.89 3.82 21.19
CA VAL A 283 -14.60 3.62 19.76
C VAL A 283 -13.09 3.72 19.44
N LYS A 284 -12.29 4.30 20.35
CA LYS A 284 -10.83 4.41 20.22
C LYS A 284 -10.13 3.21 20.85
N LYS A 285 -9.54 2.32 20.04
CA LYS A 285 -8.69 1.21 20.50
C LYS A 285 -7.38 1.76 21.07
N LYS A 286 -7.29 1.92 22.39
CA LYS A 286 -5.99 1.94 23.08
C LYS A 286 -5.44 0.50 23.08
N ILE A 287 -4.12 0.33 22.98
CA ILE A 287 -3.43 -0.97 23.09
C ILE A 287 -3.98 -1.71 24.33
N PHE A 288 -4.80 -2.74 24.10
CA PHE A 288 -5.57 -3.38 25.18
C PHE A 288 -4.72 -4.29 26.06
N PHE A 289 -3.67 -4.88 25.49
CA PHE A 289 -2.70 -5.71 26.18
C PHE A 289 -1.32 -5.12 25.96
N LYS A 290 -0.58 -4.82 27.03
CA LYS A 290 0.83 -4.43 26.91
C LYS A 290 1.58 -5.63 26.31
N ASN A 291 2.06 -5.51 25.07
CA ASN A 291 3.08 -6.41 24.52
C ASN A 291 4.37 -6.13 25.29
N SER A 292 4.52 -6.72 26.48
CA SER A 292 5.82 -6.76 27.14
C SER A 292 6.71 -7.64 26.27
N GLU A 293 7.70 -7.03 25.59
CA GLU A 293 8.76 -7.69 24.82
C GLU A 293 9.09 -9.06 25.43
N ASN A 294 8.55 -10.11 24.81
CA ASN A 294 8.50 -11.41 25.43
C ASN A 294 9.90 -12.02 25.29
N LEU A 295 10.60 -12.30 26.39
CA LEU A 295 11.84 -13.09 26.43
C LEU A 295 11.78 -14.33 25.52
N TRP A 296 10.62 -14.97 25.42
CA TRP A 296 10.40 -16.13 24.54
C TRP A 296 10.37 -15.80 23.04
N LYS A 297 9.90 -14.62 22.63
CA LYS A 297 9.82 -14.26 21.19
C LYS A 297 11.20 -14.15 20.56
N THR A 298 12.15 -13.52 21.25
CA THR A 298 13.55 -13.43 20.79
C THR A 298 14.25 -14.78 20.85
N ALA A 299 13.97 -15.59 21.88
CA ALA A 299 14.52 -16.93 22.05
C ALA A 299 14.10 -17.90 20.94
N ILE A 300 12.80 -17.97 20.65
CA ILE A 300 12.21 -18.82 19.59
C ILE A 300 12.82 -18.46 18.24
N PHE A 301 12.98 -17.15 17.97
CA PHE A 301 13.59 -16.68 16.74
C PHE A 301 15.04 -17.13 16.59
N ALA A 302 15.83 -17.05 17.66
CA ALA A 302 17.23 -17.49 17.66
C ALA A 302 17.38 -19.00 17.47
N VAL A 303 16.55 -19.81 18.14
CA VAL A 303 16.56 -21.28 18.01
C VAL A 303 16.18 -21.72 16.59
N ARG A 304 15.15 -21.10 16.01
CA ARG A 304 14.67 -21.44 14.65
C ARG A 304 15.70 -21.17 13.57
N GLN A 305 16.50 -20.11 13.71
CA GLN A 305 17.58 -19.81 12.76
C GLN A 305 18.72 -20.84 12.83
N ARG A 306 18.98 -21.44 13.99
CA ARG A 306 20.05 -22.42 14.16
C ARG A 306 19.66 -23.82 13.67
N ASN A 307 18.41 -24.24 13.89
CA ASN A 307 17.94 -25.58 13.51
C ASN A 307 17.67 -25.75 12.00
N GLN A 308 17.64 -24.66 11.21
CA GLN A 308 17.48 -24.73 9.76
C GLN A 308 18.86 -24.65 9.07
N GLY A 309 19.55 -25.79 8.97
CA GLY A 309 20.80 -25.92 8.20
C GLY A 309 20.62 -25.70 6.68
N PRO A 310 21.71 -25.47 5.91
CA PRO A 310 21.67 -25.23 4.46
C PRO A 310 21.27 -26.51 3.71
N SER A 311 20.12 -26.51 3.05
CA SER A 311 19.55 -27.72 2.41
C SER A 311 20.18 -28.05 1.04
N PRO A 312 20.33 -29.35 0.67
CA PRO A 312 20.84 -29.81 -0.62
C PRO A 312 19.84 -29.56 -1.79
N GLU A 313 20.38 -29.19 -2.95
CA GLU A 313 19.65 -28.94 -4.21
C GLU A 313 19.08 -30.24 -4.82
N PRO A 314 17.79 -30.27 -5.25
CA PRO A 314 17.30 -31.31 -6.16
C PRO A 314 17.35 -30.85 -7.63
N LEU A 315 17.89 -31.74 -8.46
CA LEU A 315 18.08 -31.64 -9.91
C LEU A 315 16.83 -31.22 -10.71
N LYS A 316 17.06 -30.29 -11.65
CA LYS A 316 16.10 -29.80 -12.66
C LYS A 316 15.89 -30.82 -13.78
N LEU A 317 14.63 -31.09 -14.10
CA LEU A 317 14.20 -31.49 -15.45
C LEU A 317 13.07 -30.55 -15.90
N MET A 318 13.25 -29.93 -17.06
CA MET A 318 12.38 -28.92 -17.66
C MET A 318 11.25 -29.54 -18.48
N LEU A 319 10.06 -28.90 -18.45
CA LEU A 319 9.13 -28.69 -19.59
C LEU A 319 7.88 -27.86 -19.13
N GLY A 320 7.61 -26.73 -19.79
CA GLY A 320 6.34 -25.97 -19.75
C GLY A 320 6.25 -24.71 -18.85
N PRO A 321 5.58 -23.61 -19.27
CA PRO A 321 5.59 -22.33 -18.57
C PRO A 321 4.63 -22.36 -17.37
N ALA A 322 5.10 -22.90 -16.26
CA ALA A 322 4.38 -22.94 -14.99
C ALA A 322 4.85 -21.81 -14.06
N ASN A 323 3.87 -21.16 -13.43
CA ASN A 323 3.97 -20.28 -12.25
C ASN A 323 5.35 -20.19 -11.61
N VAL A 324 5.94 -18.99 -11.68
CA VAL A 324 7.11 -18.60 -10.89
C VAL A 324 6.74 -18.70 -9.40
N ARG A 325 7.01 -19.86 -8.80
CA ARG A 325 7.14 -19.97 -7.35
C ARG A 325 8.46 -19.30 -6.99
N PRO A 326 8.49 -18.24 -6.16
CA PRO A 326 9.75 -17.78 -5.61
C PRO A 326 10.25 -18.86 -4.64
N GLY A 327 11.37 -19.50 -5.02
CA GLY A 327 12.14 -20.35 -4.12
C GLY A 327 12.56 -19.56 -2.88
N LYS A 328 12.36 -20.22 -1.73
CA LYS A 328 12.81 -19.89 -0.36
C LYS A 328 13.77 -18.69 -0.30
N ARG A 329 13.23 -17.50 -0.02
CA ARG A 329 14.01 -16.32 0.41
C ARG A 329 13.51 -15.86 1.77
N LYS A 330 14.42 -15.90 2.74
CA LYS A 330 14.49 -15.11 3.99
C LYS A 330 13.16 -14.69 4.60
N TRP A 331 12.69 -15.47 5.57
CA TRP A 331 11.51 -15.16 6.37
C TRP A 331 11.86 -14.24 7.56
N ASN A 332 12.36 -13.03 7.25
CA ASN A 332 12.63 -11.98 8.24
C ASN A 332 11.93 -10.68 7.82
N SER A 333 10.61 -10.72 7.71
CA SER A 333 9.72 -9.59 8.02
C SER A 333 8.27 -10.05 7.99
N PRO A 334 7.40 -9.55 8.90
CA PRO A 334 5.98 -9.85 8.83
C PRO A 334 5.44 -9.22 7.54
N SER A 335 5.03 -10.04 6.57
CA SER A 335 4.37 -9.52 5.38
C SER A 335 3.12 -8.76 5.80
N LEU A 336 3.02 -7.48 5.43
CA LEU A 336 1.87 -6.61 5.70
C LEU A 336 0.55 -7.19 5.17
N ILE A 337 0.64 -8.05 4.15
CA ILE A 337 -0.49 -8.78 3.60
C ILE A 337 -0.53 -10.18 4.19
N PRO A 338 -1.64 -10.55 4.84
CA PRO A 338 -1.80 -11.88 5.40
C PRO A 338 -1.87 -12.96 4.32
N VAL A 339 -1.38 -14.16 4.67
CA VAL A 339 -1.46 -15.35 3.82
C VAL A 339 -2.90 -15.85 3.78
N LEU A 340 -3.28 -16.47 2.66
CA LEU A 340 -4.62 -16.97 2.42
C LEU A 340 -4.93 -18.17 3.32
N ASP A 341 -5.48 -17.90 4.51
CA ASP A 341 -5.95 -18.90 5.45
C ASP A 341 -7.45 -18.72 5.75
N SER A 342 -8.26 -19.67 5.31
CA SER A 342 -9.62 -19.88 5.78
C SER A 342 -9.57 -20.66 7.09
N SER A 343 -10.25 -20.16 8.10
CA SER A 343 -10.33 -20.85 9.38
C SER A 343 -11.31 -22.02 9.27
N SER A 344 -10.83 -23.19 8.83
CA SER A 344 -11.18 -24.55 9.33
C SER A 344 -11.09 -25.64 8.23
N HIS A 345 -10.57 -26.81 8.62
CA HIS A 345 -10.65 -28.11 7.93
C HIS A 345 -10.09 -28.21 6.49
N SER A 346 -8.78 -28.46 6.32
CA SER A 346 -8.28 -28.93 5.01
C SER A 346 -7.16 -29.97 5.04
N LYS A 347 -6.95 -30.68 6.16
CA LYS A 347 -5.90 -31.74 6.23
C LYS A 347 -6.35 -33.16 6.56
N GLU A 348 -7.65 -33.45 6.59
CA GLU A 348 -8.14 -34.83 6.65
C GLU A 348 -9.14 -35.13 5.53
N TYR A 349 -8.65 -35.27 4.31
CA TYR A 349 -9.33 -36.09 3.30
C TYR A 349 -8.29 -36.94 2.57
N GLY A 350 -7.64 -37.80 3.35
CA GLY A 350 -6.96 -38.97 2.83
C GLY A 350 -7.94 -40.14 2.79
N LYS A 351 -8.36 -40.53 1.57
CA LYS A 351 -8.85 -41.87 1.22
C LYS A 351 -9.92 -42.50 2.15
N LYS A 352 -11.15 -41.99 2.13
CA LYS A 352 -12.35 -42.83 2.35
C LYS A 352 -13.42 -42.39 1.38
N GLY A 353 -14.01 -43.36 0.68
CA GLY A 353 -15.03 -43.12 -0.34
C GLY A 353 -16.19 -42.29 0.23
N MET A 354 -16.55 -41.22 -0.49
CA MET A 354 -17.66 -40.33 -0.17
C MET A 354 -18.97 -41.12 -0.15
N SER A 355 -19.69 -41.08 0.97
CA SER A 355 -20.99 -41.72 1.14
C SER A 355 -22.11 -40.80 0.68
N LEU A 356 -23.19 -41.38 0.15
CA LEU A 356 -24.40 -40.70 -0.32
C LEU A 356 -25.08 -39.81 0.76
N SER A 357 -24.79 -40.01 2.05
CA SER A 357 -25.34 -39.17 3.13
C SER A 357 -24.77 -37.74 3.16
N ASP A 358 -23.61 -37.50 2.55
CA ASP A 358 -22.98 -36.16 2.52
C ASP A 358 -23.65 -35.21 1.51
N TYR A 359 -24.50 -35.73 0.60
CA TYR A 359 -25.19 -34.92 -0.40
C TYR A 359 -26.34 -34.07 0.17
N LEU A 360 -26.85 -34.39 1.36
CA LEU A 360 -28.06 -33.77 1.95
C LEU A 360 -27.78 -32.73 3.06
N GLY A 361 -26.51 -32.52 3.45
CA GLY A 361 -26.13 -31.54 4.48
C GLY A 361 -26.11 -30.09 3.95
N ARG A 362 -27.00 -29.25 4.45
CA ARG A 362 -27.21 -27.84 4.02
C ARG A 362 -26.07 -26.85 4.34
N ASN A 363 -24.91 -27.31 4.81
CA ASN A 363 -23.76 -26.49 5.17
C ASN A 363 -22.55 -26.89 4.32
N ARG A 364 -22.60 -26.65 3.00
CA ARG A 364 -21.38 -26.65 2.20
C ARG A 364 -20.64 -25.36 2.51
N SER A 365 -19.43 -25.48 3.03
CA SER A 365 -18.43 -24.43 2.92
C SER A 365 -17.24 -24.92 2.10
N PHE A 366 -16.79 -24.08 1.18
CA PHE A 366 -15.66 -24.34 0.31
C PHE A 366 -14.47 -23.49 0.77
N PRO A 367 -13.41 -24.11 1.28
CA PRO A 367 -12.24 -23.39 1.78
C PRO A 367 -11.51 -22.71 0.62
N VAL A 368 -11.15 -21.45 0.85
CA VAL A 368 -10.62 -20.56 -0.18
C VAL A 368 -9.23 -20.98 -0.69
N GLU A 369 -8.49 -21.81 0.05
CA GLU A 369 -7.19 -22.39 -0.33
C GLU A 369 -7.31 -23.44 -1.43
N GLN A 370 -8.47 -24.09 -1.55
CA GLN A 370 -8.73 -25.07 -2.60
C GLN A 370 -9.12 -24.42 -3.93
N LEU A 371 -9.35 -23.11 -3.93
CA LEU A 371 -9.75 -22.33 -5.09
C LEU A 371 -8.55 -22.08 -6.02
N LYS A 372 -8.40 -22.91 -7.06
CA LYS A 372 -7.28 -22.81 -8.02
C LYS A 372 -7.70 -22.35 -9.41
N SER A 373 -8.99 -22.45 -9.75
CA SER A 373 -9.48 -22.15 -11.10
C SER A 373 -10.82 -21.41 -11.08
N PHE A 374 -11.08 -20.67 -12.17
CA PHE A 374 -12.32 -19.91 -12.32
C PHE A 374 -13.60 -20.79 -12.40
N PRO A 375 -13.62 -21.96 -13.07
CA PRO A 375 -14.78 -22.84 -13.05
C PRO A 375 -15.14 -23.33 -11.64
N GLN A 376 -14.13 -23.59 -10.79
CA GLN A 376 -14.34 -23.96 -9.39
C GLN A 376 -14.95 -22.82 -8.58
N LEU A 377 -14.60 -21.57 -8.88
CA LEU A 377 -15.24 -20.40 -8.27
C LEU A 377 -16.72 -20.35 -8.60
N LEU A 378 -17.08 -20.50 -9.88
CA LEU A 378 -18.48 -20.43 -10.32
C LEU A 378 -19.34 -21.53 -9.66
N GLN A 379 -18.80 -22.75 -9.57
CA GLN A 379 -19.51 -23.88 -8.96
C GLN A 379 -19.71 -23.70 -7.45
N ASN A 380 -18.75 -23.06 -6.76
CA ASN A 380 -18.73 -22.95 -5.30
C ASN A 380 -19.01 -21.51 -4.79
N ILE A 381 -19.52 -20.62 -5.64
CA ILE A 381 -19.72 -19.21 -5.30
C ILE A 381 -20.68 -19.00 -4.11
N HIS A 382 -21.63 -19.94 -3.94
CA HIS A 382 -22.65 -19.92 -2.89
C HIS A 382 -22.16 -20.46 -1.55
N CYS A 383 -21.04 -21.18 -1.52
CA CYS A 383 -20.48 -21.83 -0.34
C CYS A 383 -19.07 -21.34 0.01
N LEU A 384 -18.56 -20.29 -0.65
CA LEU A 384 -17.18 -19.83 -0.44
C LEU A 384 -16.95 -19.30 0.99
N GLU A 385 -16.02 -19.92 1.72
CA GLU A 385 -15.62 -19.49 3.05
C GLU A 385 -14.54 -18.40 2.98
N LEU A 386 -14.94 -17.14 3.14
CA LEU A 386 -14.00 -16.02 3.08
C LEU A 386 -12.91 -16.09 4.16
N PRO A 387 -11.67 -15.67 3.85
CA PRO A 387 -10.59 -15.68 4.82
C PRO A 387 -10.92 -14.83 6.04
N SER A 388 -10.41 -15.25 7.19
CA SER A 388 -10.54 -14.49 8.43
C SER A 388 -9.82 -13.14 8.30
N GLN A 389 -8.66 -13.15 7.63
CA GLN A 389 -7.82 -12.00 7.32
C GLN A 389 -8.09 -11.51 5.90
N MET A 390 -8.98 -10.52 5.76
CA MET A 390 -9.47 -10.04 4.46
C MET A 390 -8.39 -9.47 3.53
N GLY A 391 -7.25 -9.05 4.07
CA GLY A 391 -6.12 -8.56 3.26
C GLY A 391 -5.59 -9.59 2.25
N ALA A 392 -5.72 -10.89 2.54
CA ALA A 392 -5.28 -11.96 1.64
C ALA A 392 -6.03 -11.97 0.30
N VAL A 393 -7.22 -11.35 0.24
CA VAL A 393 -8.01 -11.25 -1.00
C VAL A 393 -7.30 -10.39 -2.05
N LEU A 394 -6.55 -9.36 -1.65
CA LEU A 394 -5.85 -8.47 -2.60
C LEU A 394 -4.85 -9.21 -3.49
N ASN A 395 -4.33 -10.36 -3.03
CA ASN A 395 -3.36 -11.18 -3.75
C ASN A 395 -3.98 -12.23 -4.69
N ASN A 396 -5.30 -12.45 -4.63
CA ASN A 396 -5.95 -13.54 -5.37
C ASN A 396 -6.99 -12.99 -6.35
N SER A 397 -6.70 -13.07 -7.65
CA SER A 397 -7.58 -12.60 -8.72
C SER A 397 -8.96 -13.27 -8.72
N LEU A 398 -9.05 -14.55 -8.34
CA LEU A 398 -10.34 -15.26 -8.25
C LEU A 398 -11.21 -14.69 -7.14
N LEU A 399 -10.61 -14.30 -6.02
CA LEU A 399 -11.33 -13.68 -4.91
C LEU A 399 -11.69 -12.23 -5.20
N LEU A 400 -10.87 -11.51 -5.97
CA LEU A 400 -11.24 -10.18 -6.46
C LEU A 400 -12.46 -10.25 -7.39
N HIS A 401 -12.53 -11.24 -8.29
CA HIS A 401 -13.74 -11.51 -9.08
C HIS A 401 -14.96 -11.80 -8.20
N TYR A 402 -14.78 -12.60 -7.14
CA TYR A 402 -15.85 -12.87 -6.17
C TYR A 402 -16.32 -11.59 -5.49
N ILE A 403 -15.41 -10.77 -4.96
CA ILE A 403 -15.75 -9.50 -4.30
C ILE A 403 -16.54 -8.58 -5.23
N ASN A 404 -16.17 -8.50 -6.51
CA ASN A 404 -16.91 -7.69 -7.49
C ASN A 404 -18.35 -8.19 -7.74
N CYS A 405 -18.59 -9.50 -7.57
CA CYS A 405 -19.92 -10.10 -7.78
C CYS A 405 -20.80 -10.08 -6.52
N VAL A 406 -20.19 -10.13 -5.33
CA VAL A 406 -20.90 -10.27 -4.06
C VAL A 406 -21.68 -9.00 -3.74
N ARG A 407 -22.96 -9.20 -3.42
CA ARG A 407 -23.89 -8.12 -3.04
C ARG A 407 -23.91 -7.82 -1.54
N ASP A 408 -23.28 -8.68 -0.73
CA ASP A 408 -23.18 -8.51 0.71
C ASP A 408 -22.18 -7.40 1.06
N GLN A 409 -22.71 -6.30 1.58
CA GLN A 409 -21.91 -5.15 2.00
C GLN A 409 -20.98 -5.49 3.17
N SER A 410 -21.28 -6.50 3.97
CA SER A 410 -20.47 -6.88 5.14
C SER A 410 -19.07 -7.31 4.74
N VAL A 411 -18.92 -7.98 3.59
CA VAL A 411 -17.64 -8.47 3.06
C VAL A 411 -16.75 -7.30 2.63
N LEU A 412 -17.32 -6.36 1.87
CA LEU A 412 -16.63 -5.14 1.45
C LEU A 412 -16.25 -4.27 2.64
N LEU A 413 -17.15 -4.11 3.62
CA LEU A 413 -16.86 -3.38 4.85
C LEU A 413 -15.70 -4.00 5.62
N ARG A 414 -15.64 -5.34 5.75
CA ARG A 414 -14.52 -6.02 6.41
C ARG A 414 -13.19 -5.77 5.70
N LEU A 415 -13.18 -5.79 4.35
CA LEU A 415 -12.00 -5.46 3.56
C LEU A 415 -11.59 -3.99 3.76
N TYR A 416 -12.53 -3.06 3.65
CA TYR A 416 -12.26 -1.63 3.83
C TYR A 416 -11.77 -1.29 5.23
N HIS A 417 -12.35 -1.90 6.26
CA HIS A 417 -11.88 -1.74 7.64
C HIS A 417 -10.46 -2.27 7.83
N TRP A 418 -10.15 -3.45 7.30
CA TRP A 418 -8.80 -4.00 7.34
C TRP A 418 -7.82 -3.07 6.61
N LEU A 419 -8.13 -2.67 5.38
CA LEU A 419 -7.30 -1.82 4.55
C LEU A 419 -7.06 -0.45 5.19
N SER A 420 -8.11 0.17 5.77
CA SER A 420 -7.99 1.46 6.45
C SER A 420 -7.13 1.35 7.72
N GLN A 421 -7.23 0.24 8.45
CA GLN A 421 -6.40 0.00 9.63
C GLN A 421 -4.93 -0.17 9.22
N THR A 422 -4.64 -1.02 8.23
CA THR A 422 -3.27 -1.27 7.75
C THR A 422 -2.64 0.00 7.16
N LEU A 423 -3.36 0.76 6.32
CA LEU A 423 -2.88 2.03 5.79
C LEU A 423 -2.56 3.04 6.90
N GLN A 424 -3.40 3.12 7.94
CA GLN A 424 -3.17 4.06 9.04
C GLN A 424 -2.03 3.62 9.97
N GLU A 425 -1.87 2.33 10.24
CA GLU A 425 -0.79 1.80 11.10
C GLU A 425 0.58 1.97 10.43
N GLU A 426 0.65 1.75 9.12
CA GLU A 426 1.91 1.81 8.35
C GLU A 426 2.29 3.23 7.91
N CYS A 427 1.35 4.17 7.80
CA CYS A 427 1.59 5.51 7.24
C CYS A 427 1.78 6.64 8.27
N ILE A 428 2.00 6.37 9.55
CA ILE A 428 2.24 7.46 10.53
C ILE A 428 3.67 8.02 10.32
N TRP A 429 3.85 8.75 9.23
CA TRP A 429 5.06 9.41 8.68
C TRP A 429 6.37 8.83 9.17
N TYR A 430 6.63 7.59 8.74
CA TYR A 430 7.91 6.87 8.84
C TYR A 430 8.53 6.91 10.25
N LYS A 431 8.53 5.80 11.00
CA LYS A 431 9.35 5.67 12.22
C LYS A 431 10.85 5.69 11.88
N VAL A 432 11.34 6.89 11.56
CA VAL A 432 12.66 7.53 11.58
C VAL A 432 13.86 6.66 11.20
N ASN A 433 13.97 6.29 9.90
CA ASN A 433 15.20 5.72 9.26
C ASN A 433 15.33 4.19 9.20
N ASN A 434 14.30 3.47 8.74
CA ASN A 434 14.47 2.09 8.26
C ASN A 434 14.04 1.98 6.79
N TYR A 435 15.02 1.89 5.87
CA TYR A 435 14.81 1.76 4.42
C TYR A 435 13.96 0.53 4.07
N GLU A 436 14.09 -0.57 4.83
CA GLU A 436 13.36 -1.81 4.62
C GLU A 436 11.84 -1.64 4.81
N HIS A 437 11.39 -0.93 5.85
CA HIS A 437 9.97 -0.67 6.06
C HIS A 437 9.36 0.22 4.97
N GLY A 438 10.12 1.18 4.44
CA GLY A 438 9.66 1.97 3.30
C GLY A 438 9.43 1.13 2.05
N LYS A 439 10.29 0.12 1.82
CA LYS A 439 10.14 -0.82 0.71
C LYS A 439 8.99 -1.80 0.92
N GLU A 440 8.78 -2.28 2.14
CA GLU A 440 7.64 -3.12 2.49
C GLU A 440 6.31 -2.39 2.31
N PHE A 441 6.23 -1.15 2.76
CA PHE A 441 5.06 -0.30 2.54
C PHE A 441 4.84 -0.03 1.05
N ALA A 442 5.89 0.25 0.28
CA ALA A 442 5.78 0.41 -1.17
C ALA A 442 5.25 -0.87 -1.86
N ASN A 443 5.72 -2.06 -1.45
CA ASN A 443 5.24 -3.35 -1.97
C ASN A 443 3.77 -3.61 -1.59
N PHE A 444 3.38 -3.20 -0.38
CA PHE A 444 1.99 -3.26 0.06
C PHE A 444 1.11 -2.36 -0.82
N LEU A 445 1.48 -1.09 -0.99
CA LEU A 445 0.76 -0.16 -1.86
C LEU A 445 0.69 -0.66 -3.30
N ASP A 446 1.78 -1.20 -3.85
CA ASP A 446 1.81 -1.81 -5.19
C ASP A 446 0.78 -2.95 -5.33
N THR A 447 0.57 -3.73 -4.27
CA THR A 447 -0.44 -4.79 -4.27
C THR A 447 -1.86 -4.23 -4.21
N VAL A 448 -2.08 -3.18 -3.42
CA VAL A 448 -3.36 -2.46 -3.38
C VAL A 448 -3.68 -1.87 -4.76
N ILE A 449 -2.71 -1.18 -5.38
CA ILE A 449 -2.84 -0.59 -6.72
C ILE A 449 -3.15 -1.69 -7.75
N ARG A 450 -2.46 -2.84 -7.72
CA ARG A 450 -2.78 -3.97 -8.60
C ARG A 450 -4.23 -4.43 -8.46
N ALA A 451 -4.74 -4.47 -7.23
CA ALA A 451 -6.13 -4.85 -6.97
C ALA A 451 -7.11 -3.77 -7.46
N GLU A 452 -6.84 -2.48 -7.27
CA GLU A 452 -7.64 -1.37 -7.80
C GLU A 452 -7.66 -1.38 -9.34
N CYS A 453 -6.50 -1.56 -9.98
CA CYS A 453 -6.37 -1.70 -11.43
C CYS A 453 -7.16 -2.90 -11.98
N PHE A 454 -7.14 -4.03 -11.25
CA PHE A 454 -7.88 -5.23 -11.65
C PHE A 454 -9.39 -5.02 -11.54
N LEU A 455 -9.85 -4.36 -10.47
CA LEU A 455 -11.27 -4.06 -10.25
C LEU A 455 -11.75 -2.88 -11.12
N GLN A 456 -10.83 -2.07 -11.64
CA GLN A 456 -11.09 -0.80 -12.30
C GLN A 456 -11.90 0.18 -11.42
N GLU A 457 -11.69 0.09 -10.10
CA GLU A 457 -12.37 0.91 -9.10
C GLU A 457 -11.43 1.16 -7.91
N GLY A 458 -11.36 2.41 -7.44
CA GLY A 458 -10.58 2.79 -6.27
C GLY A 458 -11.26 2.36 -4.96
N PHE A 459 -10.46 1.99 -3.97
CA PHE A 459 -10.98 1.66 -2.65
C PHE A 459 -11.24 2.93 -1.83
N TYR A 460 -12.41 3.01 -1.18
CA TYR A 460 -12.75 4.12 -0.28
C TYR A 460 -11.72 4.33 0.83
N SER A 461 -11.13 3.24 1.35
CA SER A 461 -10.06 3.33 2.36
C SER A 461 -8.81 4.03 1.83
N CYS A 462 -8.48 3.89 0.53
CA CYS A 462 -7.37 4.59 -0.12
C CYS A 462 -7.69 6.07 -0.30
N GLU A 463 -8.92 6.41 -0.70
CA GLU A 463 -9.38 7.80 -0.81
C GLU A 463 -9.29 8.52 0.55
N ALA A 464 -9.89 7.93 1.60
CA ALA A 464 -9.88 8.49 2.95
C ALA A 464 -8.45 8.59 3.53
N PHE A 465 -7.57 7.67 3.11
CA PHE A 465 -6.16 7.70 3.42
C PHE A 465 -5.46 8.88 2.75
N LEU A 466 -5.61 9.04 1.42
CA LEU A 466 -5.01 10.13 0.65
C LEU A 466 -5.40 11.50 1.19
N TYR A 467 -6.67 11.70 1.56
CA TYR A 467 -7.15 12.94 2.17
C TYR A 467 -6.41 13.33 3.45
N LYS A 468 -5.94 12.35 4.22
CA LYS A 468 -5.19 12.58 5.47
C LYS A 468 -3.69 12.63 5.25
N SER A 469 -3.16 11.89 4.28
CA SER A 469 -1.73 11.72 4.07
C SER A 469 -1.11 12.76 3.13
N LEU A 470 -1.81 13.17 2.06
CA LEU A 470 -1.28 14.12 1.07
C LEU A 470 -0.87 15.47 1.66
N PRO A 471 -1.61 16.08 2.60
CA PRO A 471 -1.19 17.34 3.23
C PRO A 471 0.14 17.26 3.99
N LEU A 472 0.58 16.04 4.32
CA LEU A 472 1.74 15.76 5.17
C LEU A 472 2.86 15.06 4.38
N TRP A 473 2.64 14.85 3.08
CA TRP A 473 3.55 14.17 2.19
C TRP A 473 4.53 15.17 1.55
N ASP A 474 5.81 14.82 1.55
CA ASP A 474 6.92 15.66 1.07
C ASP A 474 7.22 15.48 -0.43
N GLY A 475 6.53 14.57 -1.11
CA GLY A 475 6.75 14.26 -2.53
C GLY A 475 7.89 13.28 -2.81
N SER A 476 8.64 12.81 -1.80
CA SER A 476 9.85 12.00 -2.01
C SER A 476 9.57 10.50 -1.91
N CYS A 477 8.91 10.09 -0.83
CA CYS A 477 8.71 8.69 -0.50
C CYS A 477 7.51 8.09 -1.23
N CYS A 478 7.64 6.84 -1.69
CA CYS A 478 6.59 6.09 -2.40
C CYS A 478 5.92 6.90 -3.54
N ARG A 479 6.70 7.76 -4.22
CA ARG A 479 6.17 8.73 -5.20
C ARG A 479 5.28 8.10 -6.25
N SER A 480 5.75 7.03 -6.89
CA SER A 480 4.97 6.35 -7.93
C SER A 480 3.68 5.77 -7.35
N GLN A 481 3.73 5.18 -6.15
CA GLN A 481 2.57 4.58 -5.51
C GLN A 481 1.52 5.63 -5.12
N PHE A 482 1.92 6.74 -4.52
CA PHE A 482 0.99 7.81 -4.14
C PHE A 482 0.30 8.43 -5.36
N LEU A 483 1.06 8.72 -6.42
CA LEU A 483 0.50 9.24 -7.66
C LEU A 483 -0.46 8.21 -8.31
N GLN A 484 -0.10 6.93 -8.32
CA GLN A 484 -0.98 5.87 -8.83
C GLN A 484 -2.27 5.72 -8.01
N LEU A 485 -2.23 5.84 -6.69
CA LEU A 485 -3.45 5.86 -5.86
C LEU A 485 -4.34 7.07 -6.17
N VAL A 486 -3.74 8.24 -6.43
CA VAL A 486 -4.49 9.45 -6.84
C VAL A 486 -5.26 9.21 -8.14
N CYS A 487 -4.74 8.39 -9.06
CA CYS A 487 -5.39 8.06 -10.33
C CYS A 487 -6.74 7.32 -10.16
N TRP A 488 -6.95 6.67 -9.02
CA TRP A 488 -8.16 5.88 -8.73
C TRP A 488 -9.21 6.60 -7.89
N ILE A 489 -8.99 7.89 -7.57
CA ILE A 489 -9.96 8.67 -6.81
C ILE A 489 -11.26 8.79 -7.61
N PRO A 490 -12.43 8.50 -7.00
CA PRO A 490 -13.70 8.58 -7.69
C PRO A 490 -14.07 10.02 -8.04
N ILE A 491 -14.93 10.19 -9.03
CA ILE A 491 -15.49 11.51 -9.34
C ILE A 491 -16.30 12.00 -8.14
N SER A 492 -15.91 13.18 -7.67
CA SER A 492 -16.51 13.94 -6.57
C SER A 492 -16.52 15.41 -6.97
N ASN A 493 -17.25 16.23 -6.22
CA ASN A 493 -17.29 17.68 -6.46
C ASN A 493 -15.85 18.24 -6.40
N PHE A 494 -15.37 18.78 -7.52
CA PHE A 494 -13.99 19.25 -7.62
C PHE A 494 -13.69 20.36 -6.60
N SER A 495 -14.68 21.18 -6.23
CA SER A 495 -14.55 22.18 -5.17
C SER A 495 -14.23 21.60 -3.79
N GLU A 496 -14.69 20.38 -3.48
CA GLU A 496 -14.44 19.71 -2.19
C GLU A 496 -13.07 18.99 -2.19
N VAL A 497 -12.71 18.39 -3.32
CA VAL A 497 -11.44 17.63 -3.45
C VAL A 497 -10.24 18.57 -3.64
N LYS A 498 -10.46 19.74 -4.25
CA LYS A 498 -9.41 20.74 -4.53
C LYS A 498 -8.54 21.12 -3.33
N PRO A 499 -9.09 21.59 -2.19
CA PRO A 499 -8.25 22.00 -1.06
C PRO A 499 -7.49 20.84 -0.42
N VAL A 500 -8.05 19.62 -0.47
CA VAL A 500 -7.47 18.46 0.20
C VAL A 500 -6.35 17.82 -0.63
N ILE A 501 -6.54 17.71 -1.95
CA ILE A 501 -5.63 16.99 -2.84
C ILE A 501 -4.91 17.93 -3.79
N PHE A 502 -5.64 18.64 -4.63
CA PHE A 502 -5.05 19.38 -5.75
C PHE A 502 -4.22 20.57 -5.28
N ASP A 503 -4.60 21.27 -4.22
CA ASP A 503 -3.82 22.41 -3.71
C ASP A 503 -2.47 21.96 -3.12
N HIS A 504 -2.43 20.83 -2.40
CA HIS A 504 -1.17 20.25 -1.91
C HIS A 504 -0.30 19.73 -3.06
N LEU A 505 -0.90 19.03 -4.04
CA LEU A 505 -0.20 18.63 -5.25
C LEU A 505 0.35 19.82 -6.02
N THR A 506 -0.36 20.96 -6.03
CA THR A 506 0.09 22.20 -6.67
C THR A 506 1.34 22.75 -5.98
N GLN A 507 1.37 22.78 -4.65
CA GLN A 507 2.52 23.25 -3.89
C GLN A 507 3.76 22.38 -4.13
N LEU A 508 3.60 21.06 -4.11
CA LEU A 508 4.67 20.11 -4.44
C LEU A 508 5.09 20.25 -5.91
N PHE A 509 4.13 20.41 -6.81
CA PHE A 509 4.39 20.57 -8.24
C PHE A 509 5.28 21.78 -8.52
N PHE A 510 5.00 22.96 -7.95
CA PHE A 510 5.80 24.15 -8.22
C PHE A 510 7.19 24.14 -7.56
N THR A 511 7.35 23.46 -6.43
CA THR A 511 8.63 23.40 -5.68
C THR A 511 9.57 22.29 -6.14
N SER A 512 9.10 21.38 -7.00
CA SER A 512 9.82 20.17 -7.39
C SER A 512 10.46 20.25 -8.78
N THR A 513 11.20 19.20 -9.13
CA THR A 513 11.93 19.06 -10.41
C THR A 513 10.98 18.87 -11.60
N ILE A 514 11.47 19.14 -12.81
CA ILE A 514 10.75 18.89 -14.08
C ILE A 514 10.23 17.44 -14.15
N TYR A 515 11.01 16.46 -13.69
CA TYR A 515 10.59 15.05 -13.71
C TYR A 515 9.40 14.76 -12.78
N PHE A 516 9.36 15.40 -11.60
CA PHE A 516 8.22 15.30 -10.71
C PHE A 516 6.98 15.95 -11.34
N LYS A 517 7.15 17.14 -11.93
CA LYS A 517 6.09 17.85 -12.67
C LYS A 517 5.48 16.97 -13.77
N CYS A 518 6.32 16.30 -14.56
CA CYS A 518 5.85 15.38 -15.61
C CYS A 518 5.11 14.16 -15.01
N SER A 519 5.60 13.61 -13.89
CA SER A 519 4.93 12.50 -13.20
C SER A 519 3.53 12.89 -12.69
N VAL A 520 3.37 14.12 -12.21
CA VAL A 520 2.07 14.66 -11.79
C VAL A 520 1.14 14.86 -13.00
N LEU A 521 1.63 15.39 -14.12
CA LEU A 521 0.83 15.52 -15.35
C LEU A 521 0.35 14.16 -15.87
N GLU A 522 1.22 13.14 -15.83
CA GLU A 522 0.87 11.77 -16.19
C GLU A 522 -0.20 11.18 -15.25
N CYS A 523 -0.04 11.36 -13.94
CA CYS A 523 -1.05 11.01 -12.94
C CYS A 523 -2.41 11.69 -13.20
N LEU A 524 -2.41 12.99 -13.52
CA LEU A 524 -3.65 13.74 -13.80
C LEU A 524 -4.30 13.31 -15.13
N LYS A 525 -3.49 12.89 -16.12
CA LYS A 525 -3.96 12.29 -17.37
C LYS A 525 -4.65 10.94 -17.10
N GLU A 526 -4.04 10.08 -16.30
CA GLU A 526 -4.60 8.77 -15.92
C GLU A 526 -5.88 8.92 -15.09
N LEU A 527 -5.90 9.85 -14.13
CA LEU A 527 -7.10 10.23 -13.38
C LEU A 527 -8.24 10.65 -14.31
N LEU A 528 -7.95 11.56 -15.25
CA LEU A 528 -8.93 12.01 -16.24
C LEU A 528 -9.45 10.82 -17.06
N GLN A 529 -8.58 9.93 -17.52
CA GLN A 529 -8.98 8.74 -18.28
C GLN A 529 -9.94 7.85 -17.47
N ASN A 530 -9.62 7.59 -16.20
CA ASN A 530 -10.47 6.79 -15.32
C ASN A 530 -11.84 7.44 -15.09
N TRP A 531 -11.88 8.77 -14.92
CA TRP A 531 -13.13 9.53 -14.81
C TRP A 531 -13.98 9.45 -16.08
N LEU A 532 -13.36 9.61 -17.25
CA LEU A 532 -14.05 9.53 -18.54
C LEU A 532 -14.63 8.12 -18.80
N LEU A 533 -13.86 7.08 -18.50
CA LEU A 533 -14.33 5.69 -18.59
C LEU A 533 -15.53 5.45 -17.68
N TRP A 534 -15.46 5.91 -16.42
CA TRP A 534 -16.56 5.79 -15.47
C TRP A 534 -17.84 6.50 -15.97
N LEU A 535 -17.70 7.74 -16.45
CA LEU A 535 -18.84 8.51 -16.97
C LEU A 535 -19.46 7.86 -18.21
N SER A 536 -18.64 7.35 -19.13
CA SER A 536 -19.14 6.69 -20.34
C SER A 536 -20.03 5.47 -19.99
N MET A 537 -19.63 4.69 -18.98
CA MET A 537 -20.41 3.54 -18.50
C MET A 537 -21.71 3.93 -17.80
N ASP A 538 -21.73 5.08 -17.10
CA ASP A 538 -22.93 5.60 -16.44
C ASP A 538 -23.96 6.14 -17.45
N ILE A 539 -23.49 6.82 -18.51
CA ILE A 539 -24.33 7.32 -19.62
C ILE A 539 -25.05 6.15 -20.31
N HIS A 540 -24.32 5.07 -20.62
CA HIS A 540 -24.88 3.87 -21.25
C HIS A 540 -25.86 3.11 -20.35
N ARG A 541 -25.74 3.24 -19.02
CA ARG A 541 -26.70 2.64 -18.08
C ARG A 541 -27.97 3.47 -17.94
N LYS A 542 -27.85 4.80 -17.85
CA LYS A 542 -28.99 5.71 -17.67
C LYS A 542 -29.87 5.83 -18.91
N THR A 543 -29.31 5.66 -20.10
CA THR A 543 -30.07 5.58 -21.36
C THR A 543 -30.99 4.35 -21.47
N VAL A 544 -30.83 3.34 -20.60
CA VAL A 544 -31.67 2.13 -20.55
C VAL A 544 -32.74 2.19 -19.46
N LEU A 545 -32.63 3.13 -18.51
CA LEU A 545 -33.58 3.30 -17.41
C LEU A 545 -33.96 4.78 -17.29
N ASP A 546 -35.03 5.17 -17.99
CA ASP A 546 -35.62 6.52 -17.94
C ASP A 546 -35.94 6.90 -16.48
N SER A 547 -35.00 7.61 -15.84
CA SER A 547 -35.08 8.07 -14.46
C SER A 547 -34.66 9.54 -14.41
N PRO A 548 -35.48 10.44 -13.84
CA PRO A 548 -35.32 11.90 -13.96
C PRO A 548 -34.33 12.48 -12.94
N LEU A 549 -33.17 11.85 -12.75
CA LEU A 549 -32.09 12.39 -11.89
C LEU A 549 -30.99 13.03 -12.75
N GLU A 550 -31.36 14.05 -13.53
CA GLU A 550 -30.45 14.80 -14.43
C GLU A 550 -29.40 15.65 -13.68
N THR A 551 -29.59 15.91 -12.37
CA THR A 551 -28.73 16.82 -11.58
C THR A 551 -27.34 16.26 -11.24
N THR A 552 -27.16 14.94 -11.14
CA THR A 552 -25.87 14.35 -10.75
C THR A 552 -24.87 14.32 -11.91
N PHE A 553 -25.36 14.13 -13.15
CA PHE A 553 -24.48 13.99 -14.31
C PHE A 553 -23.86 15.33 -14.72
N GLY A 554 -24.62 16.42 -14.69
CA GLY A 554 -24.10 17.77 -14.91
C GLY A 554 -23.03 18.17 -13.88
N GLY A 555 -23.20 17.81 -12.60
CA GLY A 555 -22.20 18.06 -11.55
C GLY A 555 -20.89 17.29 -11.77
N SER A 556 -20.96 16.03 -12.21
CA SER A 556 -19.78 15.22 -12.54
C SER A 556 -19.06 15.74 -13.79
N MET A 557 -19.79 16.21 -14.81
CA MET A 557 -19.22 16.85 -16.00
C MET A 557 -18.49 18.16 -15.68
N ASN A 558 -19.07 19.00 -14.83
CA ASN A 558 -18.43 20.22 -14.36
C ASN A 558 -17.11 19.91 -13.65
N SER A 559 -17.07 18.84 -12.84
CA SER A 559 -15.85 18.41 -12.16
C SER A 559 -14.75 17.98 -13.15
N VAL A 560 -15.11 17.32 -14.26
CA VAL A 560 -14.16 17.01 -15.35
C VAL A 560 -13.64 18.27 -16.04
N SER A 561 -14.54 19.22 -16.34
CA SER A 561 -14.17 20.50 -16.95
C SER A 561 -13.22 21.29 -16.05
N GLU A 562 -13.53 21.38 -14.75
CA GLU A 562 -12.70 22.04 -13.73
C GLU A 562 -11.33 21.37 -13.59
N LEU A 563 -11.24 20.04 -13.64
CA LEU A 563 -9.96 19.33 -13.68
C LEU A 563 -9.13 19.73 -14.90
N ILE A 564 -9.72 19.75 -16.11
CA ILE A 564 -9.01 20.13 -17.34
C ILE A 564 -8.52 21.59 -17.25
N HIS A 565 -9.35 22.51 -16.74
CA HIS A 565 -8.97 23.89 -16.53
C HIS A 565 -7.86 24.04 -15.49
N TYR A 566 -7.91 23.27 -14.40
CA TYR A 566 -6.85 23.21 -13.40
C TYR A 566 -5.52 22.73 -14.01
N VAL A 567 -5.52 21.65 -14.80
CA VAL A 567 -4.31 21.18 -15.50
C VAL A 567 -3.81 22.23 -16.51
N GLY A 568 -4.70 22.92 -17.21
CA GLY A 568 -4.34 24.02 -18.10
C GLY A 568 -3.66 25.19 -17.38
N TRP A 569 -4.18 25.58 -16.22
CA TRP A 569 -3.56 26.58 -15.36
C TRP A 569 -2.20 26.11 -14.83
N LEU A 570 -2.10 24.87 -14.33
CA LEU A 570 -0.86 24.27 -13.84
C LEU A 570 0.21 24.28 -14.93
N SER A 571 -0.14 23.79 -16.13
CA SER A 571 0.74 23.71 -17.29
C SER A 571 1.24 25.09 -17.73
N THR A 572 0.37 26.09 -17.79
CA THR A 572 0.76 27.46 -18.21
C THR A 572 1.78 28.07 -17.25
N ASN A 573 1.61 27.86 -15.94
CA ASN A 573 2.58 28.32 -14.94
C ASN A 573 3.86 27.48 -14.96
N ALA A 574 3.75 26.16 -15.15
CA ALA A 574 4.90 25.27 -15.24
C ALA A 574 5.85 25.65 -16.38
N MET A 575 5.28 25.93 -17.56
CA MET A 575 6.06 26.34 -18.74
C MET A 575 6.82 27.66 -18.52
N ARG A 576 6.22 28.60 -17.78
CA ARG A 576 6.88 29.86 -17.40
C ARG A 576 8.03 29.66 -16.42
N LEU A 577 7.87 28.75 -15.45
CA LEU A 577 8.89 28.46 -14.44
C LEU A 577 10.08 27.69 -15.02
N GLU A 578 9.83 26.74 -15.92
CA GLU A 578 10.84 25.82 -16.47
C GLU A 578 11.45 26.31 -17.79
N SER A 579 11.49 27.63 -18.02
CA SER A 579 12.12 28.25 -19.19
C SER A 579 11.69 27.67 -20.55
N ASN A 580 10.41 27.32 -20.69
CA ASN A 580 9.84 26.69 -21.90
C ASN A 580 10.49 25.35 -22.30
N SER A 581 10.77 24.47 -21.34
CA SER A 581 11.26 23.11 -21.59
C SER A 581 10.36 22.33 -22.58
N THR A 582 10.96 21.85 -23.68
CA THR A 582 10.27 21.01 -24.69
C THR A 582 9.80 19.68 -24.12
N PHE A 583 10.56 19.11 -23.18
CA PHE A 583 10.21 17.86 -22.50
C PHE A 583 8.90 18.01 -21.72
N LEU A 584 8.77 19.09 -20.92
CA LEU A 584 7.52 19.37 -20.19
C LEU A 584 6.35 19.62 -21.13
N LEU A 585 6.57 20.35 -22.22
CA LEU A 585 5.56 20.65 -23.22
C LEU A 585 4.99 19.38 -23.88
N HIS A 586 5.82 18.37 -24.13
CA HIS A 586 5.37 17.08 -24.65
C HIS A 586 4.35 16.41 -23.72
N PHE A 587 4.60 16.37 -22.41
CA PHE A 587 3.64 15.81 -21.43
C PHE A 587 2.34 16.60 -21.34
N VAL A 588 2.42 17.94 -21.47
CA VAL A 588 1.23 18.79 -21.52
C VAL A 588 0.41 18.48 -22.77
N LEU A 589 1.04 18.38 -23.94
CA LEU A 589 0.35 18.06 -25.19
C LEU A 589 -0.24 16.64 -25.16
N ASP A 590 0.45 15.67 -24.58
CA ASP A 590 -0.05 14.29 -24.40
C ASP A 590 -1.32 14.25 -23.50
N PHE A 591 -1.40 15.08 -22.46
CA PHE A 591 -2.64 15.28 -21.72
C PHE A 591 -3.77 15.81 -22.63
N TYR A 592 -3.49 16.82 -23.46
CA TYR A 592 -4.50 17.37 -24.37
C TYR A 592 -4.87 16.47 -25.55
N GLU A 593 -4.01 15.51 -25.92
CA GLU A 593 -4.39 14.44 -26.85
C GLU A 593 -5.53 13.58 -26.28
N LYS A 594 -5.57 13.34 -24.97
CA LYS A 594 -6.70 12.66 -24.33
C LYS A 594 -7.91 13.57 -24.19
N VAL A 595 -7.72 14.84 -23.83
CA VAL A 595 -8.82 15.82 -23.71
C VAL A 595 -9.55 16.00 -25.05
N CYS A 596 -8.82 16.03 -26.17
CA CYS A 596 -9.44 16.30 -27.46
C CYS A 596 -10.42 15.21 -27.90
N ASP A 597 -10.30 13.99 -27.38
CA ASP A 597 -11.10 12.82 -27.72
C ASP A 597 -12.36 12.60 -26.88
N ILE A 598 -12.58 13.44 -25.86
CA ILE A 598 -13.66 13.25 -24.89
C ILE A 598 -15.02 13.05 -25.58
N TYR A 599 -15.31 13.85 -26.61
CA TYR A 599 -16.57 13.80 -27.33
C TYR A 599 -16.77 12.51 -28.13
N ILE A 600 -15.84 12.18 -29.04
CA ILE A 600 -15.98 11.02 -29.93
C ILE A 600 -15.76 9.69 -29.19
N ASN A 601 -14.75 9.61 -28.33
CA ASN A 601 -14.36 8.31 -27.75
C ASN A 601 -15.20 7.91 -26.53
N TYR A 602 -15.72 8.89 -25.78
CA TYR A 602 -16.46 8.63 -24.54
C TYR A 602 -17.93 9.06 -24.59
N ASN A 603 -18.40 9.62 -25.72
CA ASN A 603 -19.75 10.15 -25.91
C ASN A 603 -20.15 11.22 -24.85
N ILE A 604 -19.17 11.97 -24.33
CA ILE A 604 -19.39 13.02 -23.35
C ILE A 604 -19.46 14.37 -24.10
N PRO A 605 -20.56 15.14 -24.01
CA PRO A 605 -20.73 16.45 -24.67
C PRO A 605 -19.84 17.57 -24.07
N LEU A 606 -18.53 17.36 -24.01
CA LEU A 606 -17.55 18.29 -23.48
C LEU A 606 -16.38 18.41 -24.46
N VAL A 607 -16.07 19.64 -24.89
CA VAL A 607 -14.89 19.96 -25.70
C VAL A 607 -14.18 21.14 -25.06
N VAL A 608 -12.99 20.87 -24.51
CA VAL A 608 -12.13 21.88 -23.89
C VAL A 608 -10.84 22.00 -24.69
N LEU A 609 -10.51 23.23 -25.09
CA LEU A 609 -9.26 23.54 -25.81
C LEU A 609 -8.12 23.77 -24.83
N PHE A 610 -6.87 23.52 -25.25
CA PHE A 610 -5.72 23.92 -24.44
C PHE A 610 -5.63 25.44 -24.28
N PRO A 611 -5.01 25.94 -23.20
CA PRO A 611 -4.80 27.37 -22.99
C PRO A 611 -4.00 28.03 -24.13
N PRO A 612 -4.25 29.32 -24.43
CA PRO A 612 -3.49 30.06 -25.44
C PRO A 612 -1.97 30.04 -25.19
N GLY A 613 -1.56 30.09 -23.91
CA GLY A 613 -0.14 30.02 -23.54
C GLY A 613 0.55 28.74 -24.02
N ILE A 614 -0.14 27.61 -23.96
CA ILE A 614 0.40 26.32 -24.45
C ILE A 614 0.35 26.26 -25.98
N PHE A 615 -0.74 26.74 -26.59
CA PHE A 615 -0.88 26.77 -28.04
C PHE A 615 0.29 27.46 -28.74
N TYR A 616 0.57 28.71 -28.36
CA TYR A 616 1.60 29.50 -29.03
C TYR A 616 3.01 29.00 -28.71
N LEU A 617 3.24 28.43 -27.52
CA LEU A 617 4.51 27.77 -27.19
C LEU A 617 4.75 26.55 -28.07
N ALA A 618 3.74 25.71 -28.31
CA ALA A 618 3.84 24.57 -29.20
C ALA A 618 4.00 25.00 -30.67
N LEU A 619 3.27 26.04 -31.10
CA LEU A 619 3.35 26.55 -32.47
C LEU A 619 4.72 27.16 -32.78
N LEU A 620 5.35 27.82 -31.81
CA LEU A 620 6.64 28.49 -31.97
C LEU A 620 7.82 27.65 -31.46
N SER A 621 7.60 26.37 -31.19
CA SER A 621 8.63 25.45 -30.71
C SER A 621 9.75 25.27 -31.75
N LEU A 622 10.96 24.98 -31.25
CA LEU A 622 12.11 24.58 -32.06
C LEU A 622 12.10 23.09 -32.39
N ASP A 623 11.25 22.30 -31.75
CA ASP A 623 11.17 20.85 -31.94
C ASP A 623 10.05 20.48 -32.92
N SER A 624 10.43 19.74 -33.97
CA SER A 624 9.51 19.21 -34.99
C SER A 624 8.47 18.25 -34.40
N SER A 625 8.81 17.53 -33.34
CA SER A 625 7.94 16.56 -32.68
C SER A 625 6.75 17.26 -32.03
N ILE A 626 7.02 18.35 -31.29
CA ILE A 626 6.01 19.21 -30.66
C ILE A 626 5.09 19.85 -31.72
N LEU A 627 5.67 20.37 -32.80
CA LEU A 627 4.87 20.96 -33.88
C LEU A 627 3.96 19.91 -34.54
N ASN A 628 4.48 18.70 -34.79
CA ASN A 628 3.73 17.59 -35.34
C ASN A 628 2.59 17.15 -34.40
N GLN A 629 2.86 17.08 -33.10
CA GLN A 629 1.89 16.76 -32.06
C GLN A 629 0.77 17.82 -31.99
N LEU A 630 1.12 19.10 -32.06
CA LEU A 630 0.14 20.19 -32.15
C LEU A 630 -0.75 20.06 -33.39
N CYS A 631 -0.16 19.77 -34.56
CA CYS A 631 -0.91 19.53 -35.80
C CYS A 631 -1.90 18.38 -35.63
N TYR A 632 -1.46 17.30 -34.99
CA TYR A 632 -2.28 16.14 -34.70
C TYR A 632 -3.48 16.50 -33.80
N ILE A 633 -3.24 17.17 -32.66
CA ILE A 633 -4.29 17.60 -31.72
C ILE A 633 -5.29 18.54 -32.42
N MET A 634 -4.81 19.54 -33.18
CA MET A 634 -5.68 20.50 -33.89
C MET A 634 -6.60 19.83 -34.91
N GLN A 635 -6.14 18.76 -35.56
CA GLN A 635 -6.97 17.97 -36.46
C GLN A 635 -8.05 17.19 -35.72
N ARG A 636 -7.72 16.65 -34.54
CA ARG A 636 -8.68 15.93 -33.70
C ARG A 636 -9.73 16.84 -33.11
N TYR A 637 -9.35 18.04 -32.66
CA TYR A 637 -10.32 19.05 -32.26
C TYR A 637 -11.31 19.35 -33.40
N ARG A 638 -10.84 19.47 -34.64
CA ARG A 638 -11.73 19.64 -35.80
C ARG A 638 -12.75 18.51 -35.92
N LYS A 639 -12.29 17.26 -35.85
CA LYS A 639 -13.16 16.08 -35.94
C LYS A 639 -14.24 16.11 -34.85
N ASN A 640 -13.83 16.33 -33.59
CA ASN A 640 -14.73 16.37 -32.45
C ASN A 640 -15.74 17.53 -32.55
N LEU A 641 -15.30 18.75 -32.89
CA LEU A 641 -16.17 19.90 -33.09
C LEU A 641 -17.13 19.72 -34.28
N THR A 642 -16.68 19.07 -35.36
CA THR A 642 -17.55 18.77 -36.52
C THR A 642 -18.61 17.72 -36.15
N ALA A 643 -18.24 16.70 -35.37
CA ALA A 643 -19.17 15.71 -34.87
C ALA A 643 -20.20 16.34 -33.90
N ALA A 644 -19.72 17.18 -32.97
CA ALA A 644 -20.57 17.95 -32.06
C ALA A 644 -21.59 18.80 -32.81
N LYS A 645 -21.14 19.58 -33.80
CA LYS A 645 -22.02 20.42 -34.64
C LYS A 645 -23.06 19.61 -35.43
N LYS A 646 -22.71 18.41 -35.92
CA LYS A 646 -23.66 17.53 -36.63
C LYS A 646 -24.75 17.00 -35.68
N ASN A 647 -24.38 16.62 -34.47
CA ASN A 647 -25.32 16.09 -33.48
C ASN A 647 -26.19 17.17 -32.84
N GLU A 648 -25.66 18.39 -32.66
CA GLU A 648 -26.39 19.57 -32.20
C GLU A 648 -27.56 19.92 -33.14
N LEU A 649 -27.42 19.66 -34.45
CA LEU A 649 -28.48 19.82 -35.44
C LEU A 649 -29.58 18.76 -35.33
N VAL A 650 -29.29 17.59 -34.74
CA VAL A 650 -30.21 16.44 -34.61
C VAL A 650 -30.96 16.46 -33.27
N LEU A 651 -30.35 16.97 -32.19
CA LEU A 651 -30.85 16.87 -30.80
C LEU A 651 -31.53 18.14 -30.25
N LYS A 652 -31.94 19.09 -31.10
CA LYS A 652 -32.61 20.36 -30.69
C LYS A 652 -33.87 20.19 -29.81
N THR A 653 -34.36 18.97 -29.57
CA THR A 653 -35.56 18.66 -28.79
C THR A 653 -35.32 18.13 -27.37
N LYS A 654 -34.08 17.88 -26.91
CA LYS A 654 -33.81 17.42 -25.52
C LYS A 654 -32.56 18.09 -24.89
N SER A 655 -32.82 19.02 -23.97
CA SER A 655 -32.02 19.55 -22.85
C SER A 655 -30.63 20.24 -23.05
N GLU A 656 -30.54 21.44 -22.46
CA GLU A 656 -29.48 22.09 -21.65
C GLU A 656 -28.00 22.18 -22.10
N PHE A 657 -27.53 21.42 -23.08
CA PHE A 657 -26.10 21.42 -23.44
C PHE A 657 -25.81 22.25 -24.70
N ILE A 658 -25.80 23.57 -24.53
CA ILE A 658 -25.33 24.50 -25.57
C ILE A 658 -23.79 24.50 -25.52
N PHE A 659 -23.15 23.86 -26.51
CA PHE A 659 -21.72 24.09 -26.74
C PHE A 659 -21.49 25.59 -26.85
N SER A 660 -20.58 26.13 -26.03
CA SER A 660 -20.36 27.57 -26.04
C SER A 660 -19.89 28.00 -27.43
N SER A 661 -20.57 28.97 -28.04
CA SER A 661 -20.12 29.61 -29.29
C SER A 661 -18.67 30.09 -29.19
N LYS A 662 -18.22 30.40 -27.97
CA LYS A 662 -16.85 30.74 -27.59
C LYS A 662 -15.83 29.64 -27.94
N THR A 663 -16.12 28.36 -27.68
CA THR A 663 -15.19 27.26 -28.02
C THR A 663 -14.93 27.18 -29.53
N TYR A 664 -15.96 27.37 -30.35
CA TYR A 664 -15.80 27.41 -31.81
C TYR A 664 -15.00 28.64 -32.26
N GLN A 665 -15.23 29.80 -31.65
CA GLN A 665 -14.49 31.03 -31.93
C GLN A 665 -13.00 30.89 -31.58
N GLU A 666 -12.69 30.34 -30.41
CA GLU A 666 -11.32 30.07 -29.96
C GLU A 666 -10.60 29.07 -30.87
N TYR A 667 -11.26 27.98 -31.27
CA TYR A 667 -10.68 27.03 -32.22
C TYR A 667 -10.38 27.68 -33.57
N ASN A 668 -11.33 28.47 -34.11
CA ASN A 668 -11.13 29.18 -35.37
C ASN A 668 -9.99 30.20 -35.29
N HIS A 669 -9.80 30.81 -34.11
CA HIS A 669 -8.67 31.69 -33.84
C HIS A 669 -7.33 30.95 -33.94
N TYR A 670 -7.22 29.79 -33.28
CA TYR A 670 -6.03 28.93 -33.36
C TYR A 670 -5.77 28.42 -34.78
N LEU A 671 -6.82 27.98 -35.47
CA LEU A 671 -6.73 27.52 -36.86
C LEU A 671 -6.19 28.64 -37.77
N THR A 672 -6.74 29.85 -37.64
CA THR A 672 -6.31 31.01 -38.43
C THR A 672 -4.86 31.39 -38.14
N ALA A 673 -4.45 31.37 -36.87
CA ALA A 673 -3.06 31.63 -36.48
C ALA A 673 -2.11 30.57 -37.05
N MET A 674 -2.46 29.29 -36.95
CA MET A 674 -1.63 28.18 -37.42
C MET A 674 -1.50 28.14 -38.95
N VAL A 675 -2.60 28.35 -39.69
CA VAL A 675 -2.57 28.48 -41.16
C VAL A 675 -1.86 29.77 -41.58
N GLY A 676 -2.00 30.84 -40.78
CA GLY A 676 -1.28 32.10 -40.89
C GLY A 676 0.24 31.92 -40.87
N CYS A 677 0.72 31.21 -39.84
CA CYS A 677 2.14 30.90 -39.64
C CYS A 677 2.66 29.93 -40.71
N LEU A 678 2.07 28.72 -40.79
CA LEU A 678 2.65 27.61 -41.55
C LEU A 678 2.47 27.75 -43.07
N TRP A 679 1.33 28.28 -43.54
CA TRP A 679 0.98 28.25 -44.96
C TRP A 679 0.97 29.63 -45.63
N THR A 680 0.15 30.55 -45.13
CA THR A 680 -0.14 31.82 -45.83
C THR A 680 0.91 32.91 -45.61
N SER A 681 1.90 32.68 -44.73
CA SER A 681 2.93 33.67 -44.36
C SER A 681 2.32 35.01 -43.90
N LYS A 682 1.16 34.94 -43.23
CA LYS A 682 0.45 36.05 -42.59
C LYS A 682 0.22 35.72 -41.11
N PRO A 683 1.29 35.55 -40.32
CA PRO A 683 1.18 35.24 -38.91
C PRO A 683 0.53 36.40 -38.15
N PHE A 684 -0.33 36.08 -37.17
CA PHE A 684 -0.91 36.99 -36.17
C PHE A 684 -1.62 38.23 -36.74
N GLN A 685 -2.81 38.03 -37.33
CA GLN A 685 -3.68 39.14 -37.78
C GLN A 685 -4.31 39.89 -36.57
N LYS A 686 -4.87 41.09 -36.80
CA LYS A 686 -5.49 41.93 -35.74
C LYS A 686 -6.48 41.10 -34.91
N GLY A 687 -6.32 41.11 -33.58
CA GLY A 687 -7.09 40.30 -32.65
C GLY A 687 -6.41 39.00 -32.18
N SER A 688 -5.15 38.76 -32.57
CA SER A 688 -4.32 37.67 -32.03
C SER A 688 -3.84 37.95 -30.62
N TYR A 689 -3.68 36.90 -29.80
CA TYR A 689 -3.12 37.03 -28.44
C TYR A 689 -1.69 37.59 -28.43
N ILE A 690 -0.95 37.44 -29.53
CA ILE A 690 0.37 38.06 -29.73
C ILE A 690 0.19 39.26 -30.64
N ASP A 691 0.42 40.46 -30.10
CA ASP A 691 0.38 41.68 -30.89
C ASP A 691 1.60 41.77 -31.82
N SER A 692 1.33 42.14 -33.06
CA SER A 692 2.33 42.47 -34.09
C SER A 692 3.35 43.53 -33.64
N GLU A 693 2.98 44.38 -32.67
CA GLU A 693 3.88 45.37 -32.07
C GLU A 693 4.98 44.77 -31.20
N VAL A 694 4.74 43.61 -30.58
CA VAL A 694 5.77 42.90 -29.79
C VAL A 694 6.95 42.50 -30.67
N PHE A 695 6.69 42.02 -31.89
CA PHE A 695 7.75 41.66 -32.84
C PHE A 695 8.55 42.86 -33.35
N LYS A 696 7.93 44.05 -33.43
CA LYS A 696 8.65 45.30 -33.73
C LYS A 696 9.59 45.69 -32.59
N LYS A 697 9.16 45.53 -31.34
CA LYS A 697 9.97 45.80 -30.13
C LYS A 697 11.15 44.85 -29.97
N VAL A 698 10.99 43.59 -30.39
CA VAL A 698 12.06 42.55 -30.35
C VAL A 698 13.03 42.67 -31.55
N GLY A 699 12.81 43.59 -32.48
CA GLY A 699 13.71 43.82 -33.62
C GLY A 699 13.59 42.82 -34.76
N VAL A 700 12.56 41.94 -34.76
CA VAL A 700 12.37 40.94 -35.82
C VAL A 700 11.59 41.57 -36.99
N ALA A 701 12.30 42.27 -37.88
CA ALA A 701 11.67 43.02 -38.98
C ALA A 701 10.98 42.15 -40.06
N LYS A 702 11.34 40.86 -40.19
CA LYS A 702 10.86 39.96 -41.26
C LYS A 702 10.17 38.67 -40.74
N TYR A 703 9.41 38.74 -39.66
CA TYR A 703 8.75 37.55 -39.08
C TYR A 703 7.68 36.91 -39.98
N LYS A 704 7.11 37.66 -40.93
CA LYS A 704 5.99 37.18 -41.77
C LYS A 704 6.31 35.93 -42.59
N LYS A 705 7.56 35.80 -43.07
CA LYS A 705 8.01 34.67 -43.89
C LYS A 705 8.82 33.63 -43.10
N SER A 706 9.13 33.88 -41.83
CA SER A 706 10.03 33.03 -41.04
C SER A 706 9.32 31.85 -40.36
N LEU A 707 8.00 31.79 -40.40
CA LEU A 707 7.21 30.73 -39.74
C LEU A 707 6.53 29.78 -40.73
N ASN A 708 6.76 29.95 -42.04
CA ASN A 708 6.21 29.04 -43.04
C ASN A 708 6.90 27.66 -42.98
N LEU A 709 6.31 26.64 -43.60
CA LEU A 709 6.83 25.25 -43.55
C LEU A 709 8.31 25.07 -43.94
N VAL A 710 8.88 25.99 -44.72
CA VAL A 710 10.29 25.93 -45.14
C VAL A 710 11.22 26.62 -44.13
N HIS A 711 10.78 27.74 -43.55
CA HIS A 711 11.61 28.58 -42.68
C HIS A 711 11.30 28.41 -41.20
N HIS A 712 10.26 27.64 -40.86
CA HIS A 712 9.86 27.37 -39.50
C HIS A 712 11.05 26.80 -38.72
N PRO A 713 11.41 27.34 -37.54
CA PRO A 713 12.59 26.89 -36.80
C PRO A 713 12.63 25.37 -36.59
N ALA A 714 11.48 24.77 -36.25
CA ALA A 714 11.35 23.32 -36.09
C ALA A 714 11.53 22.48 -37.38
N LEU A 715 11.31 23.05 -38.57
CA LEU A 715 11.35 22.33 -39.84
C LEU A 715 12.57 22.71 -40.70
N LEU A 716 13.36 23.68 -40.25
CA LEU A 716 14.48 24.23 -41.02
C LEU A 716 15.53 23.15 -41.34
N SER A 717 15.83 22.26 -40.39
CA SER A 717 16.75 21.12 -40.60
C SER A 717 16.27 20.16 -41.70
N TYR A 718 14.96 19.93 -41.80
CA TYR A 718 14.36 19.11 -42.84
C TYR A 718 14.44 19.80 -44.21
N ALA A 719 14.23 21.12 -44.26
CA ALA A 719 14.40 21.90 -45.49
C ALA A 719 15.85 21.87 -45.99
N VAL A 720 16.84 21.99 -45.09
CA VAL A 720 18.26 21.85 -45.43
C VAL A 720 18.54 20.44 -45.97
N SER A 721 18.08 19.41 -45.25
CA SER A 721 18.35 18.00 -45.60
C SER A 721 17.75 17.63 -46.96
N PHE A 722 16.53 18.08 -47.24
CA PHE A 722 15.88 17.90 -48.53
C PHE A 722 16.68 18.49 -49.70
N LEU A 723 17.21 19.71 -49.52
CA LEU A 723 18.00 20.38 -50.55
C LEU A 723 19.40 19.74 -50.72
N LEU A 724 20.01 19.26 -49.63
CA LEU A 724 21.28 18.53 -49.67
C LEU A 724 21.15 17.14 -50.31
N GLN A 725 19.99 16.48 -50.22
CA GLN A 725 19.74 15.23 -50.94
C GLN A 725 19.73 15.42 -52.47
N GLU A 726 19.27 16.57 -52.97
CA GLU A 726 19.34 16.89 -54.41
C GLU A 726 20.75 17.33 -54.85
N ARG A 727 21.53 17.97 -53.97
CA ARG A 727 22.87 18.51 -54.26
C ARG A 727 23.83 18.39 -53.07
N PRO A 728 24.55 17.26 -52.94
CA PRO A 728 25.45 17.03 -51.79
C PRO A 728 26.70 17.92 -51.79
N GLU A 729 27.05 18.56 -52.92
CA GLU A 729 28.29 19.32 -53.10
C GLU A 729 28.18 20.82 -52.72
N GLU A 730 26.96 21.37 -52.53
CA GLU A 730 26.75 22.79 -52.23
C GLU A 730 26.79 23.07 -50.70
N ARG A 731 27.79 23.84 -50.23
CA ARG A 731 27.88 24.27 -48.81
C ARG A 731 26.86 25.35 -48.40
N THR A 732 26.26 26.06 -49.35
CA THR A 732 25.31 27.15 -49.09
C THR A 732 23.96 26.86 -49.72
N VAL A 733 23.01 26.44 -48.89
CA VAL A 733 21.65 26.05 -49.30
C VAL A 733 20.74 27.27 -49.42
N ASN A 734 20.20 27.53 -50.61
CA ASN A 734 19.21 28.60 -50.80
C ASN A 734 17.77 28.10 -50.56
N MET A 735 17.22 28.39 -49.37
CA MET A 735 15.85 28.02 -48.97
C MET A 735 14.75 28.59 -49.87
N SER A 736 15.02 29.69 -50.57
CA SER A 736 14.02 30.31 -51.45
C SER A 736 13.77 29.51 -52.74
N SER A 737 14.56 28.46 -52.99
CA SER A 737 14.41 27.52 -54.11
C SER A 737 13.23 26.55 -53.96
N ILE A 738 12.74 26.33 -52.74
CA ILE A 738 11.55 25.49 -52.47
C ILE A 738 10.29 26.29 -52.81
N ARG A 739 9.93 26.33 -54.10
CA ARG A 739 8.71 26.97 -54.63
C ARG A 739 8.10 26.15 -55.77
N GLY A 740 6.83 26.38 -56.07
CA GLY A 740 6.14 25.74 -57.21
C GLY A 740 6.05 24.21 -57.06
N LYS A 741 6.44 23.44 -58.08
CA LYS A 741 6.40 21.97 -58.05
C LYS A 741 7.28 21.37 -56.94
N LYS A 742 8.44 21.98 -56.64
CA LYS A 742 9.34 21.55 -55.56
C LYS A 742 8.73 21.67 -54.17
N TRP A 743 7.77 22.57 -53.98
CA TRP A 743 7.03 22.68 -52.72
C TRP A 743 6.23 21.42 -52.42
N ASN A 744 5.60 20.82 -53.43
CA ASN A 744 4.84 19.58 -53.25
C ASN A 744 5.77 18.40 -52.93
N TRP A 745 6.92 18.29 -53.61
CA TRP A 745 7.92 17.27 -53.29
C TRP A 745 8.49 17.43 -51.88
N TYR A 746 8.74 18.66 -51.44
CA TYR A 746 9.16 18.92 -50.06
C TYR A 746 8.08 18.52 -49.04
N LEU A 747 6.80 18.72 -49.33
CA LEU A 747 5.72 18.24 -48.46
C LEU A 747 5.67 16.72 -48.38
N ASP A 748 5.82 16.03 -49.53
CA ASP A 748 5.85 14.57 -49.55
C ASP A 748 7.07 14.02 -48.79
N TYR A 749 8.22 14.70 -48.87
CA TYR A 749 9.40 14.43 -48.06
C TYR A 749 9.12 14.60 -46.56
N LEU A 750 8.52 15.72 -46.13
CA LEU A 750 8.15 15.91 -44.73
C LEU A 750 7.21 14.80 -44.24
N PHE A 751 6.36 14.27 -45.10
CA PHE A 751 5.45 13.17 -44.77
C PHE A 751 6.14 11.80 -44.71
N SER A 752 7.24 11.57 -45.44
CA SER A 752 8.05 10.37 -45.32
C SER A 752 8.89 10.36 -44.05
N GLU A 753 9.31 11.54 -43.56
CA GLU A 753 10.09 11.72 -42.32
C GLU A 753 9.28 11.56 -41.02
N GLY A 754 8.07 10.97 -41.08
CA GLY A 754 7.28 10.66 -39.88
C GLY A 754 6.38 11.79 -39.35
N LEU A 755 6.30 12.95 -40.03
CA LEU A 755 5.42 14.07 -39.63
C LEU A 755 3.94 13.84 -40.03
N GLN A 756 3.34 12.76 -39.53
CA GLN A 756 1.96 12.37 -39.88
C GLN A 756 0.89 13.33 -39.33
N GLY A 757 1.12 13.94 -38.17
CA GLY A 757 0.23 14.96 -37.61
C GLY A 757 0.12 16.18 -38.53
N LEU A 758 1.26 16.64 -39.05
CA LEU A 758 1.33 17.72 -40.04
C LEU A 758 0.57 17.37 -41.33
N LYS A 759 0.73 16.14 -41.83
CA LYS A 759 0.01 15.63 -43.01
C LYS A 759 -1.51 15.68 -42.80
N LEU A 760 -1.99 15.18 -41.66
CA LEU A 760 -3.42 15.16 -41.32
C LEU A 760 -3.99 16.58 -41.19
N PHE A 761 -3.23 17.49 -40.57
CA PHE A 761 -3.61 18.89 -40.46
C PHE A 761 -3.72 19.57 -41.82
N ILE A 762 -2.69 19.49 -42.67
CA ILE A 762 -2.70 20.12 -44.01
C ILE A 762 -3.86 19.59 -44.85
N ARG A 763 -4.04 18.26 -44.92
CA ARG A 763 -5.11 17.66 -45.74
C ARG A 763 -6.51 18.04 -45.29
N SER A 764 -6.71 18.24 -43.98
CA SER A 764 -8.02 18.62 -43.45
C SER A 764 -8.26 20.13 -43.57
N SER A 765 -7.30 20.94 -43.15
CA SER A 765 -7.42 22.41 -42.95
C SER A 765 -7.19 23.24 -44.21
N ILE A 766 -6.51 22.69 -45.21
CA ILE A 766 -6.15 23.43 -46.42
C ILE A 766 -6.84 22.74 -47.60
N HIS A 767 -7.94 23.34 -48.06
CA HIS A 767 -8.53 22.94 -49.33
C HIS A 767 -7.56 23.33 -50.45
N ARG A 768 -6.78 22.35 -50.93
CA ARG A 768 -6.16 22.47 -52.24
C ARG A 768 -7.32 22.52 -53.22
N SER A 769 -7.55 23.65 -53.87
CA SER A 769 -8.33 23.69 -55.09
C SER A 769 -7.59 22.81 -56.10
N SER A 770 -7.95 21.54 -56.16
CA SER A 770 -7.59 20.64 -57.23
C SER A 770 -8.44 21.01 -58.43
N VAL A 771 -7.96 21.97 -59.21
CA VAL A 771 -8.31 22.07 -60.61
C VAL A 771 -6.99 22.26 -61.35
N PRO A 772 -6.69 21.43 -62.36
CA PRO A 772 -5.48 21.55 -63.18
C PRO A 772 -5.38 22.90 -63.89
#